data_AF-A0A932BRJ9-F1
#
_entry.id   AF-A0A932BRJ9-F1
#
_cell.length_a   1.000
_cell.length_b   1.000
_cell.length_c   1.000
_cell.angle_alpha   90.00
_cell.angle_beta   90.00
_cell.angle_gamma   90.00
#
_symmetry.space_group_name_H-M   'P 1'
#
loop_
_entity.id
_entity.type
_entity.pdbx_description
1 polymer ?
#
loop_
_entity_poly.entity_id
_entity_poly.type
_entity_poly.pdbx_seq_one_letter_code
_entity_poly.pdbx_strand_id
1 'polypeptide(L)'
;MIPREGLKRALINAFMLLALILSSFSSPLQVQAQTVTPPLAVRQLFEKMTPEERVGQLFLVTFTGTDSSNQSQIYDLIVNRHVGGVILKAGNDNFTAAPNTIPAAYQLIQSLQQIEWDGSTRAVTDPKTGQLVQNAYVPLLIGISQDEDGSPNDQLLNGLTPLPSEMAIGATWKPDLANKVGAVMGRELSALGVNLYFGPALDVLESPSSSALGDMGTRVFGGDPYWVGEMGSQYVSGLHSGSGNRLLVVAKHFPGRGSSDRPQQDEVATVRKSLEQLKQIELAPFFDVTGNAPSPDATVDGLLVSHIRYQGFQGNIRATTRPISFDEQALSAVLNLPQFSAWRNNGGLLISDDLGSRAVRQFYSTGADFQARNVARDAFVAGNDLLYLGNIVSSNAPDTYSTVVRILDFFTQKYREDPAFAQRVDASVLRILMLKNRIYNVFSIAQVLAPASKLDSLAQSQEVTFEVARKSATLISPGPKDLTALLPTPPQVRDRLIFFTDVVQARQCSQCADQPLLSFDAFQNVVVQLYGPQSGNQTSSFRLSSYSLSDLSDYLSGKSPPYLGDDLSRSGWVIFSLTDNSAGQPQIVSRFLSERQDLLRDKRVLLFAFGAPYYLGATDISRLDAYYALYSKEPPFVEVAARLLFQELAPTGASPVSIPGLGYDLIQVTAPDPNQIIPITLDLPAAPTPANALTPEATPVPLFKIGDTISIRTDVIIDRNGNPVPDGTVVHFSITLTGEGGGILQQADAVTTKGVARVSFGLDKPGLLQIRASSDPASVSEVLQLDVSSGGQPAAVTVIVPQLTQEIAPQTPQTPQPQQDDFVTPQGAPRFTAWLLTMLLLAVGVLLVFWAGARLESGRWGIRWGLCALAGGLLFYNYIALGLPGSADFTASSGIGGILSVTAFGLLAGWGVGWLWARREKR
;
A
#
# COMPACT_ATOMS: atom_id res chain seq x y z
N MET A 1 64.25 -23.09 57.31
CA MET A 1 64.13 -22.17 56.15
C MET A 1 63.72 -22.99 54.94
N ILE A 2 62.43 -23.00 54.61
CA ILE A 2 61.93 -23.60 53.37
C ILE A 2 62.04 -22.51 52.30
N PRO A 3 62.63 -22.76 51.12
CA PRO A 3 62.92 -21.70 50.15
C PRO A 3 61.63 -21.09 49.62
N ARG A 4 61.54 -19.75 49.66
CA ARG A 4 60.40 -18.92 49.21
C ARG A 4 59.92 -19.21 47.78
N GLU A 5 60.76 -19.86 46.96
CA GLU A 5 60.45 -20.36 45.62
C GLU A 5 59.43 -21.51 45.61
N GLY A 6 59.49 -22.41 46.59
CA GLY A 6 58.59 -23.57 46.67
C GLY A 6 57.15 -23.19 47.04
N LEU A 7 56.99 -22.18 47.91
CA LEU A 7 55.67 -21.70 48.33
C LEU A 7 54.94 -20.97 47.20
N LYS A 8 55.66 -20.21 46.36
CA LYS A 8 55.08 -19.54 45.19
C LYS A 8 54.61 -20.55 44.14
N ARG A 9 55.40 -21.59 43.85
CA ARG A 9 54.99 -22.66 42.91
C ARG A 9 53.82 -23.48 43.45
N ALA A 10 53.78 -23.75 44.75
CA ALA A 10 52.64 -24.43 45.38
C ALA A 10 51.36 -23.58 45.31
N LEU A 11 51.45 -22.27 45.55
CA LEU A 11 50.30 -21.35 45.44
C LEU A 11 49.83 -21.17 43.99
N ILE A 12 50.74 -21.08 43.02
CA ILE A 12 50.38 -20.99 41.59
C ILE A 12 49.75 -22.29 41.11
N ASN A 13 50.29 -23.45 41.51
CA ASN A 13 49.69 -24.75 41.17
C ASN A 13 48.35 -24.96 41.87
N ALA A 14 48.19 -24.52 43.11
CA ALA A 14 46.91 -24.54 43.81
C ALA A 14 45.88 -23.59 43.15
N PHE A 15 46.30 -22.41 42.69
CA PHE A 15 45.45 -21.48 41.97
C PHE A 15 45.06 -21.99 40.57
N MET A 16 45.98 -22.65 39.86
CA MET A 16 45.70 -23.32 38.59
C MET A 16 44.79 -24.54 38.76
N LEU A 17 44.94 -25.33 39.83
CA LEU A 17 44.02 -26.42 40.14
C LEU A 17 42.64 -25.89 40.54
N LEU A 18 42.58 -24.81 41.32
CA LEU A 18 41.32 -24.18 41.71
C LEU A 18 40.62 -23.56 40.50
N ALA A 19 41.36 -22.94 39.58
CA ALA A 19 40.83 -22.43 38.31
C ALA A 19 40.35 -23.56 37.38
N LEU A 20 41.07 -24.69 37.32
CA LEU A 20 40.62 -25.86 36.55
C LEU A 20 39.34 -26.47 37.13
N ILE A 21 39.26 -26.56 38.47
CA ILE A 21 38.07 -27.08 39.17
C ILE A 21 36.89 -26.12 39.01
N LEU A 22 37.09 -24.80 39.12
CA LEU A 22 36.01 -23.82 38.85
C LEU A 22 35.56 -23.83 37.38
N SER A 23 36.46 -24.08 36.42
CA SER A 23 36.10 -24.21 35.00
C SER A 23 35.39 -25.52 34.65
N SER A 24 35.42 -26.53 35.54
CA SER A 24 34.67 -27.78 35.37
C SER A 24 33.31 -27.79 36.10
N PHE A 25 32.96 -26.72 36.82
CA PHE A 25 31.63 -26.50 37.40
C PHE A 25 30.79 -25.44 36.67
N SER A 26 31.32 -24.79 35.63
CA SER A 26 30.51 -24.06 34.67
C SER A 26 29.85 -25.05 33.71
N SER A 27 28.72 -25.63 34.12
CA SER A 27 27.77 -26.20 33.18
C SER A 27 27.55 -25.17 32.07
N PRO A 28 27.64 -25.54 30.78
CA PRO A 28 27.12 -24.66 29.76
C PRO A 28 25.66 -24.40 30.15
N LEU A 29 25.29 -23.14 30.34
CA LEU A 29 23.90 -22.73 30.21
C LEU A 29 23.53 -23.04 28.76
N GLN A 30 23.22 -24.31 28.49
CA GLN A 30 22.28 -24.64 27.43
C GLN A 30 21.00 -23.94 27.87
N VAL A 31 20.79 -22.75 27.31
CA VAL A 31 19.46 -22.22 27.12
C VAL A 31 18.78 -23.24 26.20
N GLN A 32 18.29 -24.33 26.78
CA GLN A 32 17.26 -25.14 26.14
C GLN A 32 16.09 -24.17 26.00
N ALA A 33 15.90 -23.66 24.78
CA ALA A 33 14.66 -23.02 24.39
C ALA A 33 13.54 -23.95 24.88
N GLN A 34 12.73 -23.46 25.82
CA GLN A 34 11.61 -24.22 26.35
C GLN A 34 10.62 -24.45 25.21
N THR A 35 10.71 -25.61 24.55
CA THR A 35 9.68 -26.06 23.61
C THR A 35 8.35 -26.10 24.35
N VAL A 36 7.32 -25.48 23.79
CA VAL A 36 5.99 -25.45 24.40
C VAL A 36 5.55 -26.87 24.73
N THR A 37 5.35 -27.14 26.01
CA THR A 37 4.89 -28.43 26.52
C THR A 37 3.44 -28.63 26.05
N PRO A 38 3.13 -29.69 25.27
CA PRO A 38 1.76 -29.90 24.81
C PRO A 38 0.80 -30.02 26.00
N PRO A 39 -0.41 -29.42 25.95
CA PRO A 39 -1.39 -29.54 27.01
C PRO A 39 -1.68 -31.00 27.38
N LEU A 40 -2.01 -31.26 28.65
CA LEU A 40 -2.26 -32.63 29.13
C LEU A 40 -3.34 -33.35 28.29
N ALA A 41 -4.41 -32.63 27.92
CA ALA A 41 -5.47 -33.17 27.07
C ALA A 41 -4.95 -33.62 25.69
N VAL A 42 -4.06 -32.84 25.07
CA VAL A 42 -3.44 -33.18 23.78
C VAL A 42 -2.55 -34.41 23.91
N ARG A 43 -1.76 -34.51 24.99
CA ARG A 43 -0.90 -35.69 25.23
C ARG A 43 -1.73 -36.96 25.42
N GLN A 44 -2.78 -36.89 26.23
CA GLN A 44 -3.68 -38.02 26.47
C GLN A 44 -4.43 -38.45 25.22
N LEU A 45 -4.83 -37.49 24.39
CA LEU A 45 -5.44 -37.77 23.09
C LEU A 45 -4.44 -38.48 22.17
N PHE A 46 -3.24 -37.92 22.05
CA PHE A 46 -2.17 -38.46 21.22
C PHE A 46 -1.76 -39.90 21.61
N GLU A 47 -1.67 -40.18 22.91
CA GLU A 47 -1.36 -41.53 23.43
C GLU A 47 -2.42 -42.58 23.06
N LYS A 48 -3.68 -42.17 22.86
CA LYS A 48 -4.77 -43.05 22.43
C LYS A 48 -4.79 -43.31 20.93
N MET A 49 -4.15 -42.46 20.13
CA MET A 49 -4.17 -42.58 18.68
C MET A 49 -3.30 -43.74 18.18
N THR A 50 -3.88 -44.51 17.29
CA THR A 50 -3.21 -45.54 16.48
C THR A 50 -2.22 -44.92 15.48
N PRO A 51 -1.26 -45.71 14.94
CA PRO A 51 -0.38 -45.25 13.87
C PRO A 51 -1.12 -44.68 12.66
N GLU A 52 -2.21 -45.31 12.25
CA GLU A 52 -3.08 -44.86 11.16
C GLU A 52 -3.69 -43.49 11.45
N GLU A 53 -4.24 -43.27 12.65
CA GLU A 53 -4.80 -41.98 13.06
C GLU A 53 -3.71 -40.89 13.10
N ARG A 54 -2.52 -41.20 13.62
CA ARG A 54 -1.39 -40.24 13.66
C ARG A 54 -0.96 -39.84 12.26
N VAL A 55 -0.77 -40.82 11.38
CA VAL A 55 -0.37 -40.57 9.99
C VAL A 55 -1.44 -39.78 9.24
N GLY A 56 -2.72 -40.13 9.41
CA GLY A 56 -3.83 -39.45 8.75
C GLY A 56 -3.87 -37.94 9.05
N GLN A 57 -3.53 -37.53 10.28
CA GLN A 57 -3.51 -36.13 10.68
C GLN A 57 -2.54 -35.24 9.88
N LEU A 58 -1.54 -35.82 9.21
CA LEU A 58 -0.56 -35.07 8.40
C LEU A 58 -1.13 -34.57 7.07
N PHE A 59 -2.30 -35.05 6.63
CA PHE A 59 -2.75 -34.86 5.25
C PHE A 59 -3.97 -33.94 5.15
N LEU A 60 -3.88 -32.99 4.21
CA LEU A 60 -4.98 -32.17 3.72
C LEU A 60 -5.35 -32.66 2.31
N VAL A 61 -6.57 -33.18 2.15
CA VAL A 61 -7.02 -33.81 0.91
C VAL A 61 -8.06 -32.96 0.18
N THR A 62 -8.24 -33.21 -1.11
CA THR A 62 -9.35 -32.66 -1.89
C THR A 62 -10.21 -33.79 -2.45
N PHE A 63 -11.47 -33.50 -2.73
CA PHE A 63 -12.41 -34.45 -3.33
C PHE A 63 -13.32 -33.71 -4.31
N THR A 64 -13.97 -34.45 -5.21
CA THR A 64 -14.86 -33.89 -6.24
C THR A 64 -16.32 -34.02 -5.85
N GLY A 65 -17.10 -32.96 -6.07
CA GLY A 65 -18.53 -32.89 -5.81
C GLY A 65 -18.87 -32.52 -4.36
N THR A 66 -20.13 -32.74 -4.00
CA THR A 66 -20.67 -32.44 -2.66
C THR A 66 -21.21 -33.68 -1.93
N ASP A 67 -21.10 -34.86 -2.54
CA ASP A 67 -21.56 -36.10 -1.93
C ASP A 67 -20.63 -36.50 -0.76
N SER A 68 -21.23 -36.55 0.42
CA SER A 68 -20.59 -36.95 1.68
C SER A 68 -21.26 -38.20 2.27
N SER A 69 -22.03 -38.94 1.47
CA SER A 69 -22.64 -40.21 1.89
C SER A 69 -21.60 -41.26 2.29
N ASN A 70 -22.02 -42.32 2.97
CA ASN A 70 -21.14 -43.42 3.38
C ASN A 70 -20.53 -44.24 2.23
N GLN A 71 -20.97 -44.00 0.99
CA GLN A 71 -20.41 -44.60 -0.22
C GLN A 71 -19.41 -43.68 -0.93
N SER A 72 -19.30 -42.43 -0.50
CA SER A 72 -18.41 -41.44 -1.09
C SER A 72 -16.94 -41.73 -0.76
N GLN A 73 -16.04 -41.33 -1.66
CA GLN A 73 -14.60 -41.43 -1.44
C GLN A 73 -14.12 -40.57 -0.26
N ILE A 74 -14.74 -39.41 -0.06
CA ILE A 74 -14.38 -38.51 1.05
C ILE A 74 -14.76 -39.11 2.40
N TYR A 75 -15.88 -39.84 2.48
CA TYR A 75 -16.24 -40.57 3.70
C TYR A 75 -15.19 -41.63 4.07
N ASP A 76 -14.66 -42.40 3.10
CA ASP A 76 -13.59 -43.37 3.39
C ASP A 76 -12.33 -42.67 3.90
N LEU A 77 -11.91 -41.58 3.25
CA LEU A 77 -10.72 -40.82 3.66
C LEU A 77 -10.85 -40.26 5.08
N ILE A 78 -12.03 -39.75 5.45
CA ILE A 78 -12.28 -39.22 6.79
C ILE A 78 -12.37 -40.36 7.81
N VAL A 79 -13.34 -41.27 7.64
CA VAL A 79 -13.70 -42.23 8.69
C VAL A 79 -12.71 -43.39 8.81
N ASN A 80 -12.22 -43.91 7.68
CA ASN A 80 -11.38 -45.11 7.66
C ASN A 80 -9.89 -44.79 7.53
N ARG A 81 -9.54 -43.61 7.00
CA ARG A 81 -8.14 -43.18 6.81
C ARG A 81 -7.73 -42.00 7.68
N HIS A 82 -8.65 -41.44 8.46
CA HIS A 82 -8.39 -40.46 9.52
C HIS A 82 -7.65 -39.20 9.05
N VAL A 83 -7.94 -38.73 7.83
CA VAL A 83 -7.29 -37.53 7.28
C VAL A 83 -7.46 -36.33 8.20
N GLY A 84 -6.41 -35.52 8.33
CA GLY A 84 -6.38 -34.36 9.24
C GLY A 84 -7.26 -33.20 8.80
N GLY A 85 -7.56 -33.11 7.50
CA GLY A 85 -8.41 -32.07 6.96
C GLY A 85 -8.68 -32.18 5.45
N VAL A 86 -9.52 -31.27 4.98
CA VAL A 86 -10.05 -31.20 3.63
C VAL A 86 -9.93 -29.77 3.10
N ILE A 87 -9.48 -29.61 1.86
CA ILE A 87 -9.46 -28.31 1.17
C ILE A 87 -10.61 -28.27 0.17
N LEU A 88 -11.45 -27.25 0.26
CA LEU A 88 -12.60 -27.05 -0.63
C LEU A 88 -12.20 -26.20 -1.85
N LYS A 89 -12.59 -26.63 -3.05
CA LYS A 89 -12.24 -25.96 -4.32
C LYS A 89 -13.44 -25.84 -5.26
N ALA A 90 -13.56 -24.69 -5.91
CA ALA A 90 -14.53 -24.48 -7.00
C ALA A 90 -14.25 -25.41 -8.19
N GLY A 91 -12.97 -25.56 -8.54
CA GLY A 91 -12.54 -26.47 -9.62
C GLY A 91 -12.83 -27.95 -9.36
N ASN A 92 -13.22 -28.31 -8.14
CA ASN A 92 -13.63 -29.67 -7.78
C ASN A 92 -15.15 -29.79 -7.54
N ASP A 93 -15.95 -28.79 -7.92
CA ASP A 93 -17.41 -28.79 -7.74
C ASP A 93 -17.87 -28.94 -6.28
N ASN A 94 -17.07 -28.44 -5.32
CA ASN A 94 -17.49 -28.41 -3.91
C ASN A 94 -18.50 -27.28 -3.61
N PHE A 95 -18.73 -26.38 -4.58
CA PHE A 95 -19.63 -25.24 -4.47
C PHE A 95 -20.66 -25.28 -5.60
N THR A 96 -21.89 -24.84 -5.31
CA THR A 96 -23.01 -24.85 -6.26
C THR A 96 -23.32 -23.45 -6.78
N ALA A 97 -24.11 -23.37 -7.86
CA ALA A 97 -24.53 -22.09 -8.44
C ALA A 97 -25.31 -21.22 -7.45
N ALA A 98 -25.19 -19.90 -7.62
CA ALA A 98 -26.04 -18.94 -6.92
C ALA A 98 -27.52 -19.18 -7.27
N PRO A 99 -28.47 -18.96 -6.32
CA PRO A 99 -28.28 -18.38 -4.99
C PRO A 99 -27.90 -19.41 -3.90
N ASN A 100 -27.76 -20.70 -4.23
CA ASN A 100 -27.58 -21.76 -3.24
C ASN A 100 -26.12 -21.99 -2.80
N THR A 101 -25.17 -21.22 -3.34
CA THR A 101 -23.73 -21.36 -3.06
C THR A 101 -23.43 -21.39 -1.55
N ILE A 102 -23.95 -20.42 -0.79
CA ILE A 102 -23.67 -20.29 0.64
C ILE A 102 -24.37 -21.36 1.49
N PRO A 103 -25.69 -21.60 1.37
CA PRO A 103 -26.34 -22.70 2.10
C PRO A 103 -25.74 -24.07 1.81
N ALA A 104 -25.39 -24.36 0.55
CA ALA A 104 -24.79 -25.64 0.18
C ALA A 104 -23.37 -25.81 0.73
N ALA A 105 -22.54 -24.75 0.69
CA ALA A 105 -21.21 -24.76 1.27
C ALA A 105 -21.27 -25.01 2.79
N TYR A 106 -22.13 -24.27 3.49
CA TYR A 106 -22.35 -24.45 4.93
C TYR A 106 -22.80 -25.88 5.26
N GLN A 107 -23.80 -26.41 4.54
CA GLN A 107 -24.27 -27.79 4.73
C GLN A 107 -23.17 -28.82 4.50
N LEU A 108 -22.37 -28.67 3.42
CA LEU A 108 -21.25 -29.56 3.13
C LEU A 108 -20.24 -29.57 4.28
N ILE A 109 -19.85 -28.39 4.78
CA ILE A 109 -18.89 -28.26 5.89
C ILE A 109 -19.43 -28.92 7.16
N GLN A 110 -20.71 -28.71 7.48
CA GLN A 110 -21.35 -29.37 8.62
C GLN A 110 -21.36 -30.89 8.46
N SER A 111 -21.71 -31.40 7.27
CA SER A 111 -21.73 -32.83 6.98
C SER A 111 -20.36 -33.47 7.13
N LEU A 112 -19.28 -32.83 6.62
CA LEU A 112 -17.92 -33.34 6.76
C LEU A 112 -17.49 -33.45 8.23
N GLN A 113 -17.77 -32.43 9.06
CA GLN A 113 -17.46 -32.47 10.49
C GLN A 113 -18.32 -33.52 11.24
N GLN A 114 -19.58 -33.68 10.86
CA GLN A 114 -20.49 -34.66 11.46
C GLN A 114 -20.05 -36.09 11.15
N ILE A 115 -19.58 -36.36 9.94
CA ILE A 115 -19.08 -37.68 9.53
C ILE A 115 -17.88 -38.10 10.38
N GLU A 116 -16.94 -37.18 10.63
CA GLU A 116 -15.79 -37.43 11.50
C GLU A 116 -16.24 -37.73 12.95
N TRP A 117 -17.19 -36.96 13.47
CA TRP A 117 -17.77 -37.21 14.79
C TRP A 117 -18.46 -38.58 14.88
N ASP A 118 -19.33 -38.90 13.92
CA ASP A 118 -20.06 -40.16 13.88
C ASP A 118 -19.11 -41.36 13.69
N GLY A 119 -18.03 -41.17 12.93
CA GLY A 119 -16.96 -42.16 12.75
C GLY A 119 -16.20 -42.44 14.05
N SER A 120 -15.85 -41.40 14.81
CA SER A 120 -15.10 -41.50 16.07
C SER A 120 -15.91 -42.04 17.25
N THR A 121 -17.24 -41.88 17.22
CA THR A 121 -18.13 -42.38 18.29
C THR A 121 -18.45 -43.87 18.16
N ARG A 122 -18.20 -44.47 17.00
CA ARG A 122 -18.42 -45.91 16.76
C ARG A 122 -17.23 -46.71 17.28
N ALA A 123 -17.50 -47.78 18.03
CA ALA A 123 -16.48 -48.78 18.34
C ALA A 123 -16.21 -49.62 17.09
N VAL A 124 -14.94 -49.65 16.67
CA VAL A 124 -14.48 -50.43 15.53
C VAL A 124 -13.68 -51.61 16.04
N THR A 125 -13.88 -52.79 15.46
CA THR A 125 -13.05 -53.95 15.76
C THR A 125 -11.69 -53.78 15.08
N ASP A 126 -10.63 -53.68 15.87
CA ASP A 126 -9.26 -53.65 15.35
C ASP A 126 -8.99 -54.98 14.60
N PRO A 127 -8.70 -54.93 13.29
CA PRO A 127 -8.52 -56.14 12.48
C PRO A 127 -7.28 -56.96 12.86
N LYS A 128 -6.34 -56.40 13.63
CA LYS A 128 -5.12 -57.08 14.08
C LYS A 128 -5.27 -57.71 15.46
N THR A 129 -5.96 -57.04 16.38
CA THR A 129 -6.12 -57.50 17.77
C THR A 129 -7.47 -58.13 18.06
N GLY A 130 -8.47 -57.92 17.20
CA GLY A 130 -9.85 -58.38 17.38
C GLY A 130 -10.59 -57.66 18.50
N GLN A 131 -10.01 -56.61 19.10
CA GLN A 131 -10.61 -55.83 20.18
C GLN A 131 -11.47 -54.70 19.64
N LEU A 132 -12.53 -54.34 20.36
CA LEU A 132 -13.29 -53.12 20.10
C LEU A 132 -12.46 -51.92 20.57
N VAL A 133 -12.05 -51.08 19.64
CA VAL A 133 -11.34 -49.83 19.89
C VAL A 133 -12.24 -48.67 19.49
N GLN A 134 -12.27 -47.63 20.31
CA GLN A 134 -12.94 -46.38 19.97
C GLN A 134 -11.89 -45.39 19.45
N ASN A 135 -12.12 -44.85 18.26
CA ASN A 135 -11.21 -43.92 17.62
C ASN A 135 -11.18 -42.58 18.37
N ALA A 136 -10.06 -41.88 18.28
CA ALA A 136 -9.88 -40.56 18.86
C ALA A 136 -10.59 -39.49 18.00
N TYR A 137 -11.57 -38.79 18.55
CA TYR A 137 -12.20 -37.67 17.83
C TYR A 137 -11.24 -36.49 17.71
N VAL A 138 -10.93 -36.10 16.47
CA VAL A 138 -10.16 -34.89 16.15
C VAL A 138 -10.90 -34.12 15.06
N PRO A 139 -11.34 -32.86 15.30
CA PRO A 139 -12.04 -32.08 14.30
C PRO A 139 -11.21 -31.90 13.02
N LEU A 140 -11.88 -31.92 11.86
CA LEU A 140 -11.21 -31.71 10.58
C LEU A 140 -10.76 -30.26 10.44
N LEU A 141 -9.60 -30.05 9.81
CA LEU A 141 -9.28 -28.76 9.22
C LEU A 141 -10.05 -28.65 7.90
N ILE A 142 -10.92 -27.65 7.80
CA ILE A 142 -11.66 -27.30 6.59
C ILE A 142 -11.01 -26.05 6.02
N GLY A 143 -10.24 -26.25 4.97
CA GLY A 143 -9.39 -25.24 4.36
C GLY A 143 -9.95 -24.63 3.08
N ILE A 144 -9.62 -23.35 2.85
CA ILE A 144 -9.93 -22.62 1.63
C ILE A 144 -8.80 -21.62 1.30
N SER A 145 -8.64 -21.29 0.02
CA SER A 145 -7.81 -20.17 -0.45
C SER A 145 -8.73 -19.16 -1.12
N GLN A 146 -9.00 -18.05 -0.44
CA GLN A 146 -9.86 -16.99 -0.93
C GLN A 146 -9.01 -15.72 -0.97
N ASP A 147 -8.45 -15.40 -2.14
CA ASP A 147 -7.43 -14.35 -2.31
C ASP A 147 -8.05 -13.01 -2.76
N GLU A 148 -9.38 -12.92 -2.64
CA GLU A 148 -10.20 -11.75 -2.89
C GLU A 148 -10.22 -11.31 -4.38
N ASP A 149 -11.09 -10.35 -4.71
CA ASP A 149 -11.26 -9.83 -6.08
C ASP A 149 -11.78 -10.86 -7.11
N GLY A 150 -12.44 -11.93 -6.66
CA GLY A 150 -13.14 -12.88 -7.53
C GLY A 150 -12.24 -13.85 -8.30
N SER A 151 -12.77 -14.39 -9.40
CA SER A 151 -12.07 -15.40 -10.23
C SER A 151 -10.81 -14.81 -10.90
N PRO A 152 -9.74 -15.60 -11.06
CA PRO A 152 -9.62 -17.04 -10.77
C PRO A 152 -9.21 -17.39 -9.34
N ASN A 153 -9.05 -16.40 -8.47
CA ASN A 153 -8.39 -16.62 -7.18
C ASN A 153 -9.38 -17.05 -6.08
N ASP A 154 -10.62 -16.58 -6.15
CA ASP A 154 -11.67 -16.94 -5.20
C ASP A 154 -12.29 -18.31 -5.47
N GLN A 155 -12.57 -19.06 -4.40
CA GLN A 155 -13.35 -20.29 -4.49
C GLN A 155 -14.86 -20.05 -4.39
N LEU A 156 -15.27 -19.08 -3.58
CA LEU A 156 -16.66 -18.66 -3.46
C LEU A 156 -16.83 -17.37 -4.26
N LEU A 157 -17.50 -17.44 -5.41
CA LEU A 157 -17.71 -16.29 -6.29
C LEU A 157 -18.97 -15.48 -5.95
N ASN A 158 -19.85 -16.03 -5.10
CA ASN A 158 -21.16 -15.43 -4.81
C ASN A 158 -21.54 -15.62 -3.33
N GLY A 159 -22.27 -14.64 -2.79
CA GLY A 159 -22.92 -14.69 -1.47
C GLY A 159 -22.06 -14.28 -0.27
N LEU A 160 -20.78 -13.97 -0.49
CA LEU A 160 -19.91 -13.28 0.47
C LEU A 160 -19.87 -11.77 0.19
N THR A 161 -19.31 -11.00 1.12
CA THR A 161 -19.00 -9.59 0.84
C THR A 161 -17.95 -9.53 -0.29
N PRO A 162 -18.16 -8.74 -1.35
CA PRO A 162 -17.13 -8.51 -2.38
C PRO A 162 -15.98 -7.71 -1.75
N LEU A 163 -14.91 -8.40 -1.36
CA LEU A 163 -13.75 -7.80 -0.70
C LEU A 163 -12.70 -7.35 -1.72
N PRO A 164 -11.99 -6.24 -1.42
CA PRO A 164 -11.00 -5.68 -2.32
C PRO A 164 -9.77 -6.59 -2.46
N SER A 165 -9.05 -6.47 -3.57
CA SER A 165 -7.74 -7.10 -3.74
C SER A 165 -6.71 -6.57 -2.71
N GLU A 166 -5.69 -7.38 -2.41
CA GLU A 166 -4.59 -6.97 -1.52
C GLU A 166 -3.90 -5.68 -2.01
N MET A 167 -3.72 -5.51 -3.32
CA MET A 167 -3.12 -4.30 -3.88
C MET A 167 -4.00 -3.06 -3.68
N ALA A 168 -5.33 -3.21 -3.77
CA ALA A 168 -6.25 -2.13 -3.42
C ALA A 168 -6.10 -1.74 -1.96
N ILE A 169 -5.97 -2.71 -1.05
CA ILE A 169 -5.74 -2.45 0.38
C ILE A 169 -4.41 -1.69 0.56
N GLY A 170 -3.33 -2.15 -0.08
CA GLY A 170 -2.02 -1.51 0.00
C GLY A 170 -1.99 -0.09 -0.55
N ALA A 171 -2.71 0.18 -1.65
CA ALA A 171 -2.84 1.50 -2.25
C ALA A 171 -3.52 2.54 -1.33
N THR A 172 -4.18 2.08 -0.25
CA THR A 172 -4.74 2.99 0.76
C THR A 172 -3.69 3.56 1.71
N TRP A 173 -2.54 2.90 1.86
CA TRP A 173 -1.49 3.21 2.85
C TRP A 173 -2.00 3.26 4.30
N LYS A 174 -3.11 2.56 4.60
CA LYS A 174 -3.76 2.52 5.91
C LYS A 174 -3.86 1.11 6.46
N PRO A 175 -2.95 0.73 7.38
CA PRO A 175 -2.99 -0.59 8.02
C PRO A 175 -4.33 -0.89 8.73
N ASP A 176 -5.02 0.14 9.25
CA ASP A 176 -6.35 0.00 9.84
C ASP A 176 -7.41 -0.54 8.86
N LEU A 177 -7.30 -0.22 7.56
CA LEU A 177 -8.21 -0.75 6.55
C LEU A 177 -7.90 -2.22 6.26
N ALA A 178 -6.62 -2.62 6.25
CA ALA A 178 -6.24 -4.02 6.14
C ALA A 178 -6.82 -4.85 7.29
N ASN A 179 -6.75 -4.34 8.53
CA ASN A 179 -7.38 -4.99 9.69
C ASN A 179 -8.90 -5.16 9.50
N LYS A 180 -9.60 -4.11 9.07
CA LYS A 180 -11.06 -4.17 8.86
C LYS A 180 -11.47 -5.17 7.79
N VAL A 181 -10.75 -5.20 6.66
CA VAL A 181 -11.01 -6.17 5.57
C VAL A 181 -10.77 -7.60 6.07
N GLY A 182 -9.63 -7.85 6.73
CA GLY A 182 -9.34 -9.14 7.34
C GLY A 182 -10.40 -9.57 8.37
N ALA A 183 -10.94 -8.62 9.15
CA ALA A 183 -12.01 -8.89 10.12
C ALA A 183 -13.34 -9.28 9.45
N VAL A 184 -13.65 -8.74 8.27
CA VAL A 184 -14.81 -9.20 7.49
C VAL A 184 -14.56 -10.62 6.99
N MET A 185 -13.41 -10.88 6.35
CA MET A 185 -13.08 -12.20 5.80
C MET A 185 -13.08 -13.29 6.89
N GLY A 186 -12.42 -13.03 8.02
CA GLY A 186 -12.35 -13.97 9.14
C GLY A 186 -13.73 -14.27 9.74
N ARG A 187 -14.61 -13.27 9.83
CA ARG A 187 -15.99 -13.45 10.30
C ARG A 187 -16.81 -14.29 9.32
N GLU A 188 -16.73 -14.01 8.03
CA GLU A 188 -17.53 -14.69 7.02
C GLU A 188 -17.09 -16.15 6.81
N LEU A 189 -15.79 -16.42 6.71
CA LEU A 189 -15.27 -17.79 6.59
C LEU A 189 -15.59 -18.65 7.83
N SER A 190 -15.39 -18.10 9.03
CA SER A 190 -15.70 -18.83 10.27
C SER A 190 -17.21 -19.02 10.49
N ALA A 191 -18.05 -18.15 9.94
CA ALA A 191 -19.51 -18.33 9.93
C ALA A 191 -19.95 -19.51 9.05
N LEU A 192 -19.24 -19.78 7.95
CA LEU A 192 -19.45 -20.97 7.12
C LEU A 192 -18.93 -22.27 7.78
N GLY A 193 -18.09 -22.15 8.82
CA GLY A 193 -17.43 -23.28 9.47
C GLY A 193 -16.05 -23.62 8.88
N VAL A 194 -15.51 -22.77 7.99
CA VAL A 194 -14.11 -22.83 7.56
C VAL A 194 -13.24 -22.48 8.77
N ASN A 195 -12.20 -23.27 9.01
CA ASN A 195 -11.29 -23.10 10.15
C ASN A 195 -9.80 -23.11 9.77
N LEU A 196 -9.49 -23.19 8.48
CA LEU A 196 -8.15 -23.04 7.92
C LEU A 196 -8.21 -22.13 6.68
N TYR A 197 -7.35 -21.11 6.64
CA TYR A 197 -7.29 -20.15 5.55
C TYR A 197 -5.86 -20.06 5.01
N PHE A 198 -5.72 -20.24 3.69
CA PHE A 198 -4.46 -20.08 2.96
C PHE A 198 -4.33 -18.66 2.43
N GLY A 199 -3.87 -17.76 3.29
CA GLY A 199 -3.62 -16.35 3.03
C GLY A 199 -3.29 -15.61 4.33
N PRO A 200 -2.98 -14.30 4.27
CA PRO A 200 -2.82 -13.52 3.04
C PRO A 200 -1.51 -13.85 2.30
N ALA A 201 -1.36 -13.33 1.09
CA ALA A 201 -0.07 -13.34 0.39
C ALA A 201 0.83 -12.21 0.92
N LEU A 202 2.05 -12.56 1.32
CA LEU A 202 3.08 -11.66 1.82
C LEU A 202 4.24 -11.51 0.83
N ASP A 203 3.94 -11.75 -0.45
CA ASP A 203 4.89 -11.63 -1.53
C ASP A 203 5.14 -10.15 -1.86
N VAL A 204 6.41 -9.77 -2.01
CA VAL A 204 6.80 -8.39 -2.31
C VAL A 204 7.04 -8.21 -3.81
N LEU A 205 6.24 -7.40 -4.48
CA LEU A 205 6.41 -7.12 -5.91
C LEU A 205 7.42 -5.98 -6.14
N GLU A 206 8.70 -6.31 -6.00
CA GLU A 206 9.81 -5.35 -6.13
C GLU A 206 9.91 -4.75 -7.56
N SER A 207 9.78 -5.59 -8.59
CA SER A 207 9.98 -5.18 -9.99
C SER A 207 8.80 -5.62 -10.85
N PRO A 208 7.76 -4.77 -10.96
CA PRO A 208 6.62 -5.05 -11.83
C PRO A 208 7.03 -5.14 -13.30
N SER A 209 6.48 -6.11 -14.01
CA SER A 209 6.71 -6.28 -15.45
C SER A 209 5.41 -6.67 -16.14
N SER A 210 5.06 -5.94 -17.20
CA SER A 210 3.88 -6.22 -18.03
C SER A 210 4.02 -7.45 -18.93
N SER A 211 5.23 -8.01 -19.05
CA SER A 211 5.56 -9.14 -19.93
C SER A 211 6.08 -10.38 -19.20
N ALA A 212 6.32 -10.29 -17.90
CA ALA A 212 6.80 -11.43 -17.13
C ALA A 212 5.68 -12.47 -17.02
N LEU A 213 5.97 -13.71 -17.43
CA LEU A 213 5.05 -14.83 -17.25
C LEU A 213 4.62 -14.98 -15.78
N GLY A 214 5.47 -14.61 -14.82
CA GLY A 214 5.25 -14.72 -13.37
C GLY A 214 4.55 -13.54 -12.68
N ASP A 215 3.82 -12.70 -13.41
CA ASP A 215 3.13 -11.54 -12.82
C ASP A 215 2.18 -11.94 -11.68
N MET A 216 2.22 -11.15 -10.60
CA MET A 216 1.40 -11.37 -9.41
C MET A 216 0.05 -10.67 -9.52
N GLY A 217 -0.06 -9.67 -10.42
CA GLY A 217 -1.23 -8.83 -10.54
C GLY A 217 -1.52 -8.13 -9.21
N THR A 218 -2.78 -8.12 -8.80
CA THR A 218 -3.28 -7.42 -7.61
C THR A 218 -3.22 -8.24 -6.31
N ARG A 219 -2.61 -9.43 -6.35
CA ARG A 219 -2.48 -10.39 -5.22
C ARG A 219 -1.27 -10.13 -4.32
N VAL A 220 -0.92 -8.88 -4.17
CA VAL A 220 0.16 -8.41 -3.32
C VAL A 220 -0.25 -7.09 -2.71
N PHE A 221 0.08 -6.85 -1.45
CA PHE A 221 -0.14 -5.54 -0.86
C PHE A 221 0.70 -4.45 -1.54
N GLY A 222 1.90 -4.76 -2.03
CA GLY A 222 2.76 -3.77 -2.68
C GLY A 222 4.16 -4.27 -3.00
N GLY A 223 5.06 -3.33 -3.26
CA GLY A 223 6.46 -3.57 -3.61
C GLY A 223 7.48 -3.18 -2.54
N ASP A 224 7.05 -2.56 -1.44
CA ASP A 224 7.92 -2.14 -0.34
C ASP A 224 7.82 -3.18 0.81
N PRO A 225 8.92 -3.85 1.20
CA PRO A 225 8.89 -4.92 2.20
C PRO A 225 8.30 -4.52 3.55
N TYR A 226 8.55 -3.29 4.00
CA TYR A 226 8.03 -2.81 5.28
C TYR A 226 6.52 -2.66 5.23
N TRP A 227 6.01 -2.00 4.18
CA TRP A 227 4.58 -1.78 4.04
C TRP A 227 3.79 -3.08 3.78
N VAL A 228 4.38 -4.04 3.06
CA VAL A 228 3.78 -5.38 2.92
C VAL A 228 3.70 -6.09 4.27
N GLY A 229 4.75 -5.99 5.10
CA GLY A 229 4.75 -6.51 6.47
C GLY A 229 3.69 -5.87 7.36
N GLU A 230 3.60 -4.54 7.39
CA GLU A 230 2.62 -3.80 8.17
C GLU A 230 1.17 -4.12 7.76
N MET A 231 0.88 -4.13 6.45
CA MET A 231 -0.45 -4.48 5.92
C MET A 231 -0.80 -5.93 6.23
N GLY A 232 0.13 -6.86 6.00
CA GLY A 232 -0.04 -8.27 6.27
C GLY A 232 -0.30 -8.56 7.75
N SER A 233 0.47 -7.95 8.65
CA SER A 233 0.34 -8.05 10.10
C SER A 233 -1.04 -7.58 10.58
N GLN A 234 -1.51 -6.43 10.07
CA GLN A 234 -2.85 -5.95 10.37
C GLN A 234 -3.96 -6.82 9.78
N TYR A 235 -3.79 -7.34 8.56
CA TYR A 235 -4.76 -8.24 7.93
C TYR A 235 -4.91 -9.54 8.72
N VAL A 236 -3.80 -10.15 9.16
CA VAL A 236 -3.79 -11.35 10.03
C VAL A 236 -4.50 -11.08 11.34
N SER A 237 -4.23 -9.94 11.99
CA SER A 237 -4.95 -9.52 13.19
C SER A 237 -6.46 -9.33 12.95
N GLY A 238 -6.82 -8.81 11.78
CA GLY A 238 -8.20 -8.75 11.30
C GLY A 238 -8.83 -10.15 11.24
N LEU A 239 -8.21 -11.09 10.52
CA LEU A 239 -8.71 -12.46 10.35
C LEU A 239 -8.95 -13.16 11.70
N HIS A 240 -8.00 -13.05 12.63
CA HIS A 240 -8.12 -13.63 13.97
C HIS A 240 -9.23 -12.96 14.79
N SER A 241 -9.28 -11.63 14.84
CA SER A 241 -10.32 -10.91 15.61
C SER A 241 -11.72 -11.12 15.03
N GLY A 242 -11.86 -11.08 13.70
CA GLY A 242 -13.12 -11.27 12.98
C GLY A 242 -13.67 -12.68 13.13
N SER A 243 -12.80 -13.68 13.15
CA SER A 243 -13.19 -15.08 13.39
C SER A 243 -13.37 -15.42 14.88
N GLY A 244 -12.95 -14.55 15.79
CA GLY A 244 -12.88 -14.85 17.23
C GLY A 244 -11.87 -15.96 17.54
N ASN A 245 -10.71 -15.94 16.88
CA ASN A 245 -9.64 -16.94 16.96
C ASN A 245 -10.08 -18.36 16.56
N ARG A 246 -11.10 -18.47 15.68
CA ARG A 246 -11.61 -19.75 15.18
C ARG A 246 -11.07 -20.15 13.81
N LEU A 247 -10.39 -19.22 13.13
CA LEU A 247 -9.79 -19.44 11.81
C LEU A 247 -8.28 -19.49 11.95
N LEU A 248 -7.66 -20.57 11.45
CA LEU A 248 -6.20 -20.65 11.36
C LEU A 248 -5.70 -19.92 10.14
N VAL A 249 -4.75 -19.01 10.33
CA VAL A 249 -4.23 -18.17 9.26
C VAL A 249 -2.86 -18.67 8.81
N VAL A 250 -2.73 -18.96 7.52
CA VAL A 250 -1.51 -19.52 6.92
C VAL A 250 -1.00 -18.58 5.83
N ALA A 251 0.00 -17.76 6.15
CA ALA A 251 0.58 -16.82 5.19
C ALA A 251 1.33 -17.55 4.07
N LYS A 252 1.27 -16.97 2.87
CA LYS A 252 1.86 -17.54 1.65
C LYS A 252 2.57 -16.47 0.80
N HIS A 253 3.42 -16.81 -0.15
CA HIS A 253 3.98 -18.14 -0.39
C HIS A 253 5.39 -18.18 0.18
N PHE A 254 5.58 -18.81 1.33
CA PHE A 254 6.86 -18.81 2.04
C PHE A 254 7.96 -19.54 1.23
N PRO A 255 9.21 -19.03 1.16
CA PRO A 255 9.76 -17.83 1.79
C PRO A 255 9.72 -16.55 0.91
N GLY A 256 8.76 -16.46 -0.01
CA GLY A 256 8.51 -15.30 -0.86
C GLY A 256 8.73 -15.59 -2.35
N ARG A 257 7.73 -15.29 -3.19
CA ARG A 257 7.80 -15.44 -4.65
C ARG A 257 8.03 -14.13 -5.41
N GLY A 258 8.20 -13.02 -4.71
CA GLY A 258 8.24 -11.65 -5.26
C GLY A 258 9.01 -11.49 -6.57
N SER A 259 10.19 -12.10 -6.65
CA SER A 259 11.10 -12.03 -7.80
C SER A 259 11.17 -13.32 -8.63
N SER A 260 10.07 -14.08 -8.67
CA SER A 260 9.95 -15.33 -9.43
C SER A 260 10.00 -15.09 -10.94
N ASP A 261 10.76 -15.92 -11.68
CA ASP A 261 10.93 -15.77 -13.14
C ASP A 261 9.74 -16.28 -13.98
N ARG A 262 8.84 -17.09 -13.39
CA ARG A 262 7.66 -17.69 -14.04
C ARG A 262 6.56 -18.06 -13.01
N PRO A 263 5.34 -18.45 -13.44
CA PRO A 263 4.29 -18.96 -12.54
C PRO A 263 4.65 -20.30 -11.93
N GLN A 264 4.46 -20.43 -10.62
CA GLN A 264 4.80 -21.65 -9.87
C GLN A 264 3.82 -22.80 -10.06
N GLN A 265 2.58 -22.52 -10.48
CA GLN A 265 1.63 -23.59 -10.76
C GLN A 265 1.97 -24.36 -12.05
N ASP A 266 2.60 -23.69 -13.03
CA ASP A 266 2.88 -24.24 -14.35
C ASP A 266 4.24 -24.94 -14.42
N GLU A 267 5.26 -24.30 -13.83
CA GLU A 267 6.62 -24.81 -13.78
C GLU A 267 7.33 -24.32 -12.49
N VAL A 268 8.28 -25.10 -11.99
CA VAL A 268 9.07 -24.71 -10.81
C VAL A 268 9.88 -23.46 -11.12
N ALA A 269 9.53 -22.36 -10.45
CA ALA A 269 10.18 -21.08 -10.66
C ALA A 269 11.48 -20.91 -9.87
N THR A 270 12.31 -19.97 -10.30
CA THR A 270 13.60 -19.66 -9.63
C THR A 270 13.68 -18.19 -9.22
N VAL A 271 14.00 -17.95 -7.94
CA VAL A 271 14.35 -16.63 -7.39
C VAL A 271 15.87 -16.52 -7.30
N ARG A 272 16.44 -15.42 -7.81
CA ARG A 272 17.90 -15.24 -7.93
C ARG A 272 18.44 -14.28 -6.86
N LYS A 273 18.33 -14.69 -5.59
CA LYS A 273 18.76 -13.89 -4.44
C LYS A 273 19.55 -14.74 -3.42
N SER A 274 20.54 -14.09 -2.79
CA SER A 274 21.23 -14.62 -1.61
C SER A 274 20.31 -14.61 -0.38
N LEU A 275 20.64 -15.38 0.65
CA LEU A 275 19.87 -15.38 1.90
C LEU A 275 19.81 -13.98 2.54
N GLU A 276 20.89 -13.22 2.48
CA GLU A 276 20.96 -11.85 2.98
C GLU A 276 19.99 -10.92 2.26
N GLN A 277 19.88 -11.04 0.94
CA GLN A 277 18.89 -10.29 0.15
C GLN A 277 17.47 -10.73 0.47
N LEU A 278 17.23 -12.04 0.60
CA LEU A 278 15.91 -12.56 1.00
C LEU A 278 15.49 -12.00 2.36
N LYS A 279 16.41 -11.88 3.33
CA LYS A 279 16.13 -11.29 4.65
C LYS A 279 15.69 -9.83 4.59
N GLN A 280 16.15 -9.08 3.59
CA GLN A 280 15.85 -7.65 3.43
C GLN A 280 14.55 -7.40 2.64
N ILE A 281 14.13 -8.35 1.80
CA ILE A 281 13.01 -8.16 0.87
C ILE A 281 11.94 -9.22 1.12
N GLU A 282 12.15 -10.45 0.66
CA GLU A 282 11.11 -11.49 0.68
C GLU A 282 10.70 -11.96 2.07
N LEU A 283 11.66 -12.13 2.99
CA LEU A 283 11.41 -12.66 4.33
C LEU A 283 10.96 -11.59 5.33
N ALA A 284 11.16 -10.31 5.02
CA ALA A 284 10.85 -9.21 5.94
C ALA A 284 9.36 -9.23 6.34
N PRO A 285 8.38 -9.28 5.42
CA PRO A 285 6.97 -9.43 5.79
C PRO A 285 6.66 -10.68 6.61
N PHE A 286 7.34 -11.80 6.33
CA PHE A 286 7.14 -13.03 7.10
C PHE A 286 7.68 -12.92 8.52
N PHE A 287 8.73 -12.13 8.77
CA PHE A 287 9.19 -11.84 10.12
C PHE A 287 8.12 -11.07 10.91
N ASP A 288 7.47 -10.09 10.28
CA ASP A 288 6.49 -9.19 10.89
C ASP A 288 5.16 -9.86 11.25
N VAL A 289 4.91 -11.06 10.70
CA VAL A 289 3.78 -11.91 11.10
C VAL A 289 4.19 -13.15 11.89
N THR A 290 5.48 -13.31 12.22
CA THR A 290 5.99 -14.42 13.02
C THR A 290 6.71 -13.93 14.28
N GLY A 291 8.04 -13.92 14.28
CA GLY A 291 8.84 -13.57 15.46
C GLY A 291 8.83 -12.10 15.83
N ASN A 292 8.55 -11.20 14.87
CA ASN A 292 8.47 -9.75 15.11
C ASN A 292 7.03 -9.25 15.25
N ALA A 293 6.03 -10.14 15.24
CA ALA A 293 4.63 -9.74 15.26
C ALA A 293 4.31 -8.86 16.48
N PRO A 294 3.59 -7.73 16.30
CA PRO A 294 3.34 -6.76 17.37
C PRO A 294 2.37 -7.29 18.44
N SER A 295 1.58 -8.31 18.11
CA SER A 295 0.64 -8.95 19.02
C SER A 295 0.44 -10.44 18.67
N PRO A 296 -0.09 -11.25 19.60
CA PRO A 296 -0.47 -12.64 19.30
C PRO A 296 -1.48 -12.75 18.17
N ASP A 297 -2.45 -11.83 18.09
CA ASP A 297 -3.45 -11.83 17.02
C ASP A 297 -2.83 -11.47 15.66
N ALA A 298 -1.71 -10.76 15.62
CA ALA A 298 -0.97 -10.50 14.38
C ALA A 298 -0.01 -11.63 13.98
N THR A 299 0.11 -12.68 14.80
CA THR A 299 1.02 -13.80 14.55
C THR A 299 0.31 -14.89 13.74
N VAL A 300 0.85 -15.29 12.58
CA VAL A 300 0.27 -16.38 11.79
C VAL A 300 0.42 -17.74 12.46
N ASP A 301 -0.46 -18.65 12.10
CA ASP A 301 -0.52 -19.99 12.65
C ASP A 301 0.29 -21.01 11.85
N GLY A 302 0.46 -20.73 10.56
CA GLY A 302 1.30 -21.51 9.69
C GLY A 302 1.91 -20.69 8.56
N LEU A 303 2.85 -21.32 7.86
CA LEU A 303 3.45 -20.81 6.63
C LEU A 303 3.26 -21.84 5.52
N LEU A 304 2.73 -21.39 4.38
CA LEU A 304 2.57 -22.23 3.19
C LEU A 304 3.87 -22.24 2.39
N VAL A 305 4.58 -23.38 2.40
CA VAL A 305 5.91 -23.53 1.81
C VAL A 305 5.80 -23.82 0.32
N SER A 306 6.26 -22.86 -0.47
CA SER A 306 6.20 -22.85 -1.93
C SER A 306 7.12 -23.86 -2.62
N HIS A 307 6.80 -24.19 -3.87
CA HIS A 307 7.62 -25.04 -4.74
C HIS A 307 8.64 -24.22 -5.56
N ILE A 308 9.38 -23.32 -4.90
CA ILE A 308 10.34 -22.40 -5.54
C ILE A 308 11.77 -22.81 -5.30
N ARG A 309 12.62 -22.61 -6.32
CA ARG A 309 14.07 -22.75 -6.22
C ARG A 309 14.74 -21.41 -5.97
N TYR A 310 15.85 -21.42 -5.24
CA TYR A 310 16.65 -20.23 -5.00
C TYR A 310 18.05 -20.40 -5.55
N GLN A 311 18.53 -19.39 -6.28
CA GLN A 311 19.89 -19.34 -6.82
C GLN A 311 20.71 -18.32 -6.03
N GLY A 312 21.89 -18.73 -5.55
CA GLY A 312 22.72 -17.90 -4.66
C GLY A 312 22.45 -18.07 -3.16
N PHE A 313 21.42 -18.87 -2.81
CA PHE A 313 20.98 -19.10 -1.43
C PHE A 313 22.09 -19.63 -0.49
N GLN A 314 22.91 -20.56 -0.97
CA GLN A 314 23.99 -21.19 -0.18
C GLN A 314 25.35 -20.49 -0.39
N GLY A 315 25.36 -19.19 -0.71
CA GLY A 315 26.58 -18.41 -0.96
C GLY A 315 27.25 -18.66 -2.32
N ASN A 316 26.82 -19.68 -3.07
CA ASN A 316 27.25 -19.91 -4.45
C ASN A 316 26.20 -19.40 -5.44
N ILE A 317 26.50 -18.29 -6.11
CA ILE A 317 25.62 -17.65 -7.11
C ILE A 317 25.27 -18.52 -8.31
N ARG A 318 25.98 -19.64 -8.55
CA ARG A 318 25.69 -20.59 -9.64
C ARG A 318 24.95 -21.84 -9.17
N ALA A 319 24.84 -22.05 -7.86
CA ALA A 319 24.09 -23.17 -7.32
C ALA A 319 22.62 -22.78 -7.17
N THR A 320 21.74 -23.71 -7.54
CA THR A 320 20.30 -23.57 -7.38
C THR A 320 19.80 -24.70 -6.50
N THR A 321 19.01 -24.38 -5.48
CA THR A 321 18.43 -25.37 -4.57
C THR A 321 17.47 -26.33 -5.30
N ARG A 322 17.08 -27.42 -4.64
CA ARG A 322 15.80 -28.07 -4.96
C ARG A 322 14.66 -27.09 -4.61
N PRO A 323 13.43 -27.31 -5.10
CA PRO A 323 12.31 -26.51 -4.61
C PRO A 323 12.27 -26.58 -3.08
N ILE A 324 12.15 -25.43 -2.41
CA ILE A 324 12.43 -25.32 -0.97
C ILE A 324 11.50 -26.21 -0.12
N SER A 325 10.27 -26.45 -0.58
CA SER A 325 9.35 -27.43 0.01
C SER A 325 9.86 -28.87 0.04
N PHE A 326 10.90 -29.21 -0.73
CA PHE A 326 11.50 -30.55 -0.83
C PHE A 326 12.99 -30.56 -0.44
N ASP A 327 13.51 -29.46 0.12
CA ASP A 327 14.93 -29.27 0.43
C ASP A 327 15.12 -29.05 1.94
N GLU A 328 15.39 -30.13 2.69
CA GLU A 328 15.56 -30.10 4.16
C GLU A 328 16.65 -29.11 4.58
N GLN A 329 17.75 -29.04 3.84
CA GLN A 329 18.88 -28.18 4.18
C GLN A 329 18.55 -26.71 3.94
N ALA A 330 17.97 -26.38 2.78
CA ALA A 330 17.61 -25.01 2.45
C ALA A 330 16.49 -24.49 3.38
N LEU A 331 15.44 -25.29 3.60
CA LEU A 331 14.34 -24.91 4.47
C LEU A 331 14.81 -24.74 5.93
N SER A 332 15.64 -25.66 6.44
CA SER A 332 16.21 -25.52 7.79
C SER A 332 17.09 -24.28 7.95
N ALA A 333 17.85 -23.90 6.92
CA ALA A 333 18.66 -22.69 6.96
C ALA A 333 17.80 -21.42 7.12
N VAL A 334 16.63 -21.36 6.48
CA VAL A 334 15.67 -20.26 6.69
C VAL A 334 15.05 -20.34 8.09
N LEU A 335 14.54 -21.51 8.49
CA LEU A 335 13.83 -21.66 9.77
C LEU A 335 14.71 -21.46 11.02
N ASN A 336 16.02 -21.62 10.89
CA ASN A 336 16.98 -21.35 11.96
C ASN A 336 17.18 -19.85 12.23
N LEU A 337 16.63 -18.96 11.40
CA LEU A 337 16.61 -17.54 11.71
C LEU A 337 15.85 -17.29 13.02
N PRO A 338 16.29 -16.36 13.89
CA PRO A 338 15.70 -16.15 15.21
C PRO A 338 14.18 -15.91 15.18
N GLN A 339 13.71 -15.16 14.19
CA GLN A 339 12.31 -14.79 14.01
C GLN A 339 11.43 -16.02 13.74
N PHE A 340 11.91 -16.98 12.94
CA PHE A 340 11.16 -18.20 12.64
C PHE A 340 11.35 -19.28 13.68
N SER A 341 12.56 -19.46 14.21
CA SER A 341 12.83 -20.49 15.21
C SER A 341 12.05 -20.27 16.50
N ALA A 342 11.92 -19.02 16.97
CA ALA A 342 11.09 -18.68 18.12
C ALA A 342 9.60 -19.00 17.86
N TRP A 343 9.06 -18.54 16.72
CA TRP A 343 7.69 -18.84 16.29
C TRP A 343 7.41 -20.34 16.14
N ARG A 344 8.35 -21.07 15.53
CA ARG A 344 8.28 -22.52 15.32
C ARG A 344 8.28 -23.29 16.64
N ASN A 345 9.12 -22.88 17.60
CA ASN A 345 9.17 -23.46 18.95
C ASN A 345 7.89 -23.18 19.76
N ASN A 346 7.16 -22.12 19.41
CA ASN A 346 5.86 -21.77 19.96
C ASN A 346 4.68 -22.50 19.28
N GLY A 347 4.95 -23.42 18.35
CA GLY A 347 3.94 -24.28 17.74
C GLY A 347 3.49 -23.86 16.34
N GLY A 348 4.15 -22.88 15.70
CA GLY A 348 3.86 -22.51 14.31
C GLY A 348 4.02 -23.69 13.33
N LEU A 349 3.08 -23.86 12.40
CA LEU A 349 3.04 -24.99 11.47
C LEU A 349 3.65 -24.69 10.11
N LEU A 350 4.30 -25.69 9.51
CA LEU A 350 4.67 -25.64 8.10
C LEU A 350 3.72 -26.51 7.28
N ILE A 351 3.15 -25.94 6.24
CA ILE A 351 2.20 -26.62 5.36
C ILE A 351 2.80 -26.59 3.95
N SER A 352 2.85 -27.72 3.25
CA SER A 352 3.29 -27.71 1.86
C SER A 352 2.25 -27.01 0.98
N ASP A 353 2.71 -26.32 -0.06
CA ASP A 353 1.84 -25.94 -1.18
C ASP A 353 1.30 -27.19 -1.93
N ASP A 354 0.42 -27.00 -2.91
CA ASP A 354 -0.30 -28.06 -3.64
C ASP A 354 0.67 -29.05 -4.32
N LEU A 355 0.84 -30.23 -3.70
CA LEU A 355 1.69 -31.31 -4.22
C LEU A 355 1.14 -31.93 -5.51
N GLY A 356 -0.13 -31.69 -5.83
CA GLY A 356 -0.78 -32.06 -7.08
C GLY A 356 -0.57 -31.06 -8.22
N SER A 357 0.13 -29.96 -7.98
CA SER A 357 0.42 -28.94 -9.01
C SER A 357 1.18 -29.50 -10.22
N ARG A 358 0.97 -28.88 -11.38
CA ARG A 358 1.64 -29.27 -12.63
C ARG A 358 3.16 -29.10 -12.53
N ALA A 359 3.63 -28.04 -11.86
CA ALA A 359 5.05 -27.79 -11.63
C ALA A 359 5.74 -28.93 -10.87
N VAL A 360 5.15 -29.42 -9.77
CA VAL A 360 5.68 -30.55 -9.00
C VAL A 360 5.72 -31.81 -9.87
N ARG A 361 4.64 -32.08 -10.60
CA ARG A 361 4.61 -33.21 -11.53
C ARG A 361 5.74 -33.13 -12.54
N GLN A 362 5.91 -32.00 -13.24
CA GLN A 362 6.95 -31.84 -14.24
C GLN A 362 8.36 -32.00 -13.65
N PHE A 363 8.61 -31.46 -12.46
CA PHE A 363 9.90 -31.57 -11.77
C PHE A 363 10.30 -33.02 -11.46
N TYR A 364 9.35 -33.85 -10.98
CA TYR A 364 9.63 -35.26 -10.65
C TYR A 364 9.53 -36.22 -11.84
N SER A 365 8.98 -35.78 -12.98
CA SER A 365 8.74 -36.64 -14.17
C SER A 365 9.94 -36.71 -15.13
N THR A 366 11.09 -36.11 -14.82
CA THR A 366 12.24 -36.07 -15.73
C THR A 366 12.92 -37.45 -15.86
N GLY A 367 12.37 -38.31 -16.72
CA GLY A 367 12.95 -39.61 -17.11
C GLY A 367 12.47 -40.84 -16.32
N ALA A 368 11.48 -40.69 -15.42
CA ALA A 368 10.89 -41.79 -14.66
C ALA A 368 9.39 -41.58 -14.44
N ASP A 369 8.68 -42.65 -14.06
CA ASP A 369 7.27 -42.57 -13.67
C ASP A 369 7.08 -41.69 -12.43
N PHE A 370 6.08 -40.81 -12.48
CA PHE A 370 5.71 -39.94 -11.37
C PHE A 370 5.14 -40.77 -10.22
N GLN A 371 5.89 -40.86 -9.11
CA GLN A 371 5.48 -41.57 -7.90
C GLN A 371 5.10 -40.58 -6.80
N ALA A 372 3.80 -40.34 -6.64
CA ALA A 372 3.25 -39.37 -5.68
C ALA A 372 3.70 -39.58 -4.23
N ARG A 373 3.88 -40.85 -3.80
CA ARG A 373 4.39 -41.19 -2.46
C ARG A 373 5.79 -40.65 -2.16
N ASN A 374 6.65 -40.56 -3.18
CA ASN A 374 8.00 -40.02 -3.01
C ASN A 374 7.95 -38.50 -2.84
N VAL A 375 7.05 -37.83 -3.57
CA VAL A 375 6.81 -36.39 -3.45
C VAL A 375 6.32 -36.04 -2.04
N ALA A 376 5.29 -36.74 -1.54
CA ALA A 376 4.77 -36.54 -0.19
C ALA A 376 5.84 -36.79 0.89
N ARG A 377 6.64 -37.86 0.73
CA ARG A 377 7.75 -38.15 1.64
C ARG A 377 8.81 -37.06 1.63
N ASP A 378 9.24 -36.62 0.45
CA ASP A 378 10.28 -35.60 0.32
C ASP A 378 9.80 -34.25 0.90
N ALA A 379 8.52 -33.90 0.73
CA ALA A 379 7.92 -32.74 1.38
C ALA A 379 7.92 -32.85 2.91
N PHE A 380 7.53 -34.02 3.43
CA PHE A 380 7.53 -34.26 4.87
C PHE A 380 8.93 -34.21 5.48
N VAL A 381 9.89 -34.92 4.87
CA VAL A 381 11.28 -34.96 5.33
C VAL A 381 11.94 -33.57 5.28
N ALA A 382 11.56 -32.72 4.31
CA ALA A 382 12.05 -31.35 4.24
C ALA A 382 11.68 -30.51 5.49
N GLY A 383 10.58 -30.84 6.18
CA GLY A 383 10.19 -30.20 7.44
C GLY A 383 8.72 -29.78 7.53
N ASN A 384 7.91 -30.04 6.48
CA ASN A 384 6.47 -29.73 6.49
C ASN A 384 5.73 -30.63 7.50
N ASP A 385 4.86 -30.04 8.32
CA ASP A 385 4.00 -30.78 9.27
C ASP A 385 2.71 -31.28 8.60
N LEU A 386 2.13 -30.45 7.73
CA LEU A 386 0.91 -30.76 6.98
C LEU A 386 1.21 -30.79 5.48
N LEU A 387 0.65 -31.78 4.80
CA LEU A 387 0.88 -32.05 3.38
C LEU A 387 -0.42 -31.83 2.61
N TYR A 388 -0.45 -30.79 1.78
CA TYR A 388 -1.56 -30.53 0.89
C TYR A 388 -1.43 -31.38 -0.38
N LEU A 389 -2.24 -32.43 -0.46
CA LEU A 389 -2.16 -33.40 -1.57
C LEU A 389 -2.81 -32.91 -2.86
N GLY A 390 -3.76 -31.97 -2.77
CA GLY A 390 -4.54 -31.47 -3.90
C GLY A 390 -5.02 -32.58 -4.83
N ASN A 391 -5.00 -32.31 -6.14
CA ASN A 391 -5.42 -33.27 -7.17
C ASN A 391 -4.25 -34.16 -7.64
N ILE A 392 -3.38 -34.60 -6.73
CA ILE A 392 -2.21 -35.42 -7.06
C ILE A 392 -2.63 -36.80 -7.60
N VAL A 393 -2.07 -37.18 -8.75
CA VAL A 393 -2.30 -38.49 -9.38
C VAL A 393 -0.96 -39.13 -9.71
N SER A 394 -0.71 -40.31 -9.13
CA SER A 394 0.48 -41.12 -9.40
C SER A 394 0.36 -41.84 -10.74
N SER A 395 1.46 -42.04 -11.49
CA SER A 395 1.43 -42.73 -12.80
C SER A 395 0.86 -44.16 -12.72
N ASN A 396 0.97 -44.81 -11.57
CA ASN A 396 0.52 -46.18 -11.35
C ASN A 396 -0.89 -46.29 -10.74
N ALA A 397 -1.61 -45.18 -10.57
CA ALA A 397 -2.93 -45.12 -9.94
C ALA A 397 -3.96 -44.51 -10.89
N PRO A 398 -5.22 -44.99 -10.88
CA PRO A 398 -6.25 -44.52 -11.79
C PRO A 398 -6.76 -43.10 -11.50
N ASP A 399 -6.72 -42.67 -10.23
CA ASP A 399 -7.33 -41.42 -9.78
C ASP A 399 -6.63 -40.83 -8.54
N THR A 400 -7.10 -39.65 -8.11
CA THR A 400 -6.61 -38.95 -6.92
C THR A 400 -6.85 -39.77 -5.65
N TYR A 401 -8.04 -40.35 -5.48
CA TYR A 401 -8.40 -41.11 -4.28
C TYR A 401 -7.47 -42.32 -4.05
N SER A 402 -7.29 -43.17 -5.05
CA SER A 402 -6.39 -44.33 -4.99
C SER A 402 -4.93 -43.92 -4.80
N THR A 403 -4.53 -42.76 -5.32
CA THR A 403 -3.22 -42.18 -5.05
C THR A 403 -3.06 -41.81 -3.57
N VAL A 404 -4.03 -41.09 -3.00
CA VAL A 404 -4.04 -40.68 -1.59
C VAL A 404 -4.00 -41.90 -0.66
N VAL A 405 -4.83 -42.91 -0.89
CA VAL A 405 -4.83 -44.15 -0.09
C VAL A 405 -3.45 -44.81 -0.09
N ARG A 406 -2.79 -44.91 -1.25
CA ARG A 406 -1.44 -45.49 -1.34
C ARG A 406 -0.37 -44.66 -0.63
N ILE A 407 -0.52 -43.33 -0.57
CA ILE A 407 0.38 -42.46 0.19
C ILE A 407 0.20 -42.74 1.69
N LEU A 408 -1.05 -42.81 2.17
CA LEU A 408 -1.38 -43.08 3.57
C LEU A 408 -0.88 -44.45 4.02
N ASP A 409 -1.11 -45.50 3.21
CA ASP A 409 -0.60 -46.85 3.49
C ASP A 409 0.95 -46.86 3.53
N PHE A 410 1.61 -46.15 2.61
CA PHE A 410 3.07 -46.03 2.57
C PHE A 410 3.63 -45.32 3.81
N PHE A 411 3.03 -44.20 4.23
CA PHE A 411 3.45 -43.49 5.45
C PHE A 411 3.20 -44.32 6.70
N THR A 412 2.08 -45.04 6.78
CA THR A 412 1.75 -45.94 7.90
C THR A 412 2.75 -47.10 7.98
N GLN A 413 3.13 -47.68 6.84
CA GLN A 413 4.19 -48.68 6.79
C GLN A 413 5.51 -48.09 7.28
N LYS A 414 5.91 -46.92 6.78
CA LYS A 414 7.16 -46.25 7.19
C LYS A 414 7.20 -45.90 8.67
N TYR A 415 6.08 -45.43 9.22
CA TYR A 415 5.93 -45.16 10.65
C TYR A 415 6.22 -46.39 11.51
N ARG A 416 5.83 -47.58 11.05
CA ARG A 416 6.06 -48.83 11.79
C ARG A 416 7.48 -49.37 11.64
N GLU A 417 8.10 -49.15 10.49
CA GLU A 417 9.40 -49.71 10.14
C GLU A 417 10.59 -48.83 10.58
N ASP A 418 10.40 -47.52 10.64
CA ASP A 418 11.47 -46.54 10.89
C ASP A 418 11.15 -45.68 12.14
N PRO A 419 11.82 -45.93 13.29
CA PRO A 419 11.60 -45.16 14.51
C PRO A 419 11.90 -43.66 14.38
N ALA A 420 12.86 -43.27 13.54
CA ALA A 420 13.19 -41.86 13.35
C ALA A 420 12.10 -41.15 12.54
N PHE A 421 11.55 -41.84 11.54
CA PHE A 421 10.38 -41.36 10.81
C PHE A 421 9.16 -41.23 11.74
N ALA A 422 8.91 -42.24 12.58
CA ALA A 422 7.83 -42.21 13.56
C ALA A 422 7.94 -41.02 14.53
N GLN A 423 9.14 -40.74 15.04
CA GLN A 423 9.37 -39.59 15.92
C GLN A 423 9.09 -38.25 15.22
N ARG A 424 9.43 -38.12 13.93
CA ARG A 424 9.10 -36.92 13.15
C ARG A 424 7.59 -36.78 12.96
N VAL A 425 6.88 -37.87 12.64
CA VAL A 425 5.42 -37.89 12.54
C VAL A 425 4.79 -37.47 13.86
N ASP A 426 5.21 -38.07 14.97
CA ASP A 426 4.70 -37.77 16.31
C ASP A 426 4.87 -36.29 16.68
N ALA A 427 6.04 -35.72 16.38
CA ALA A 427 6.30 -34.30 16.61
C ALA A 427 5.38 -33.38 15.79
N SER A 428 5.15 -33.68 14.51
CA SER A 428 4.25 -32.91 13.65
C SER A 428 2.78 -33.04 14.08
N VAL A 429 2.33 -34.25 14.39
CA VAL A 429 0.97 -34.51 14.89
C VAL A 429 0.70 -33.76 16.19
N LEU A 430 1.64 -33.77 17.14
CA LEU A 430 1.50 -33.01 18.38
C LEU A 430 1.30 -31.52 18.14
N ARG A 431 2.02 -30.91 17.18
CA ARG A 431 1.82 -29.50 16.82
C ARG A 431 0.45 -29.25 16.19
N ILE A 432 0.02 -30.13 15.29
CA ILE A 432 -1.31 -30.06 14.66
C ILE A 432 -2.41 -30.14 15.72
N LEU A 433 -2.31 -31.08 16.66
CA LEU A 433 -3.28 -31.25 17.75
C LEU A 433 -3.28 -30.06 18.72
N MET A 434 -2.12 -29.50 19.06
CA MET A 434 -2.02 -28.29 19.88
C MET A 434 -2.75 -27.12 19.24
N LEU A 435 -2.58 -26.95 17.94
CA LEU A 435 -3.18 -25.86 17.18
C LEU A 435 -4.69 -26.05 17.00
N LYS A 436 -5.17 -27.26 16.71
CA LYS A 436 -6.61 -27.60 16.75
C LYS A 436 -7.20 -27.35 18.14
N ASN A 437 -6.46 -27.70 19.20
CA ASN A 437 -6.90 -27.48 20.58
C ASN A 437 -7.01 -25.99 20.93
N ARG A 438 -6.18 -25.12 20.36
CA ARG A 438 -6.28 -23.67 20.57
C ARG A 438 -7.59 -23.08 20.02
N ILE A 439 -8.10 -23.60 18.92
CA ILE A 439 -9.36 -23.15 18.29
C ILE A 439 -10.57 -23.55 19.14
N TYR A 440 -10.63 -24.81 19.58
CA TYR A 440 -11.85 -25.39 20.16
C TYR A 440 -11.80 -25.57 21.68
N ASN A 441 -10.61 -25.60 22.28
CA ASN A 441 -10.30 -25.95 23.67
C ASN A 441 -10.71 -27.38 24.09
N VAL A 442 -11.90 -27.83 23.68
CA VAL A 442 -12.43 -29.19 23.88
C VAL A 442 -12.99 -29.69 22.55
N PHE A 443 -12.57 -30.88 22.14
CA PHE A 443 -13.07 -31.51 20.92
C PHE A 443 -14.45 -32.10 21.16
N SER A 444 -15.47 -31.37 20.70
CA SER A 444 -16.87 -31.81 20.69
C SER A 444 -17.58 -31.21 19.49
N ILE A 445 -18.51 -31.96 18.88
CA ILE A 445 -19.21 -31.50 17.68
C ILE A 445 -19.96 -30.18 17.89
N ALA A 446 -20.52 -29.97 19.09
CA ALA A 446 -21.21 -28.73 19.44
C ALA A 446 -20.30 -27.49 19.47
N GLN A 447 -19.01 -27.66 19.76
CA GLN A 447 -18.02 -26.57 19.70
C GLN A 447 -17.46 -26.36 18.30
N VAL A 448 -17.52 -27.38 17.44
CA VAL A 448 -16.95 -27.39 16.10
C VAL A 448 -17.90 -26.78 15.08
N LEU A 449 -19.20 -27.11 15.16
CA LEU A 449 -20.19 -26.62 14.21
C LEU A 449 -20.48 -25.13 14.41
N ALA A 450 -20.39 -24.36 13.34
CA ALA A 450 -20.86 -22.98 13.32
C ALA A 450 -22.40 -22.94 13.41
N PRO A 451 -22.98 -22.02 14.19
CA PRO A 451 -24.43 -21.87 14.27
C PRO A 451 -24.99 -21.15 13.05
N ALA A 452 -26.15 -21.60 12.55
CA ALA A 452 -26.78 -21.08 11.35
C ALA A 452 -27.14 -19.58 11.44
N SER A 453 -27.36 -19.05 12.65
CA SER A 453 -27.62 -17.62 12.87
C SER A 453 -26.48 -16.71 12.45
N LYS A 454 -25.26 -17.24 12.27
CA LYS A 454 -24.13 -16.45 11.75
C LYS A 454 -24.24 -16.20 10.24
N LEU A 455 -25.01 -17.00 9.49
CA LEU A 455 -25.20 -16.81 8.06
C LEU A 455 -25.92 -15.50 7.73
N ASP A 456 -26.74 -15.00 8.66
CA ASP A 456 -27.43 -13.72 8.53
C ASP A 456 -26.46 -12.52 8.48
N SER A 457 -25.21 -12.69 8.93
CA SER A 457 -24.19 -11.63 8.97
C SER A 457 -23.31 -11.54 7.72
N LEU A 458 -23.51 -12.44 6.76
CA LEU A 458 -22.73 -12.50 5.51
C LEU A 458 -23.17 -11.41 4.52
N ALA A 459 -22.24 -10.95 3.68
CA ALA A 459 -22.47 -9.95 2.63
C ALA A 459 -22.97 -8.57 3.11
N GLN A 460 -22.81 -8.25 4.40
CA GLN A 460 -23.30 -7.00 5.01
C GLN A 460 -22.25 -5.89 5.11
N SER A 461 -21.00 -6.14 4.71
CA SER A 461 -19.86 -5.23 4.99
C SER A 461 -19.38 -4.41 3.79
N GLN A 462 -20.27 -4.10 2.85
CA GLN A 462 -19.96 -3.36 1.63
C GLN A 462 -19.37 -1.96 1.89
N GLU A 463 -19.72 -1.33 3.02
CA GLU A 463 -19.16 -0.03 3.42
C GLU A 463 -17.64 -0.09 3.58
N VAL A 464 -17.09 -1.19 4.12
CA VAL A 464 -15.64 -1.37 4.26
C VAL A 464 -14.97 -1.42 2.88
N THR A 465 -15.53 -2.19 1.94
CA THR A 465 -15.05 -2.25 0.56
C THR A 465 -15.12 -0.89 -0.12
N PHE A 466 -16.21 -0.14 0.06
CA PHE A 466 -16.37 1.20 -0.52
C PHE A 466 -15.35 2.19 0.04
N GLU A 467 -15.08 2.18 1.35
CA GLU A 467 -14.04 3.02 1.95
C GLU A 467 -12.65 2.68 1.41
N VAL A 468 -12.32 1.39 1.24
CA VAL A 468 -11.08 0.98 0.57
C VAL A 468 -11.04 1.50 -0.86
N ALA A 469 -12.10 1.29 -1.66
CA ALA A 469 -12.16 1.76 -3.04
C ALA A 469 -11.95 3.28 -3.16
N ARG A 470 -12.56 4.07 -2.26
CA ARG A 470 -12.38 5.53 -2.24
C ARG A 470 -10.95 5.93 -1.89
N LYS A 471 -10.33 5.22 -0.94
CA LYS A 471 -8.98 5.55 -0.43
C LYS A 471 -7.85 5.00 -1.29
N SER A 472 -8.07 3.92 -2.02
CA SER A 472 -7.09 3.31 -2.91
C SER A 472 -7.04 3.99 -4.28
N ALA A 473 -8.15 4.60 -4.73
CA ALA A 473 -8.24 5.27 -6.01
C ALA A 473 -7.07 6.25 -6.23
N THR A 474 -6.25 5.95 -7.25
CA THR A 474 -4.99 6.63 -7.53
C THR A 474 -5.02 7.21 -8.94
N LEU A 475 -4.65 8.49 -9.06
CA LEU A 475 -4.38 9.12 -10.35
C LEU A 475 -2.94 8.79 -10.77
N ILE A 476 -2.79 8.04 -11.86
CA ILE A 476 -1.50 7.57 -12.37
C ILE A 476 -0.88 8.61 -13.31
N SER A 477 -1.69 9.19 -14.20
CA SER A 477 -1.29 10.24 -15.11
C SER A 477 -2.51 11.03 -15.60
N PRO A 478 -2.42 12.34 -15.85
CA PRO A 478 -1.28 13.22 -15.56
C PRO A 478 -1.23 13.58 -14.07
N GLY A 479 -0.30 14.45 -13.66
CA GLY A 479 -0.29 14.98 -12.29
C GLY A 479 -1.57 15.79 -11.97
N PRO A 480 -1.96 15.95 -10.69
CA PRO A 480 -3.23 16.60 -10.32
C PRO A 480 -3.43 18.02 -10.89
N LYS A 481 -2.35 18.82 -11.00
CA LYS A 481 -2.41 20.17 -11.57
C LYS A 481 -2.69 20.16 -13.08
N ASP A 482 -2.07 19.23 -13.79
CA ASP A 482 -2.24 19.06 -15.23
C ASP A 482 -3.60 18.45 -15.56
N LEU A 483 -4.13 17.59 -14.68
CA LEU A 483 -5.47 17.02 -14.81
C LEU A 483 -6.53 18.13 -14.90
N THR A 484 -6.44 19.18 -14.08
CA THR A 484 -7.39 20.31 -14.15
C THR A 484 -7.29 21.07 -15.48
N ALA A 485 -6.10 21.11 -16.10
CA ALA A 485 -5.91 21.73 -17.40
C ALA A 485 -6.44 20.85 -18.55
N LEU A 486 -6.23 19.53 -18.48
CA LEU A 486 -6.70 18.58 -19.50
C LEU A 486 -8.21 18.31 -19.40
N LEU A 487 -8.74 18.13 -18.20
CA LEU A 487 -10.15 17.79 -17.91
C LEU A 487 -10.80 18.81 -16.95
N PRO A 488 -11.06 20.04 -17.42
CA PRO A 488 -11.57 21.13 -16.56
C PRO A 488 -13.04 20.94 -16.14
N THR A 489 -13.82 20.14 -16.87
CA THR A 489 -15.24 19.90 -16.59
C THR A 489 -15.56 18.41 -16.70
N PRO A 490 -16.43 17.86 -15.84
CA PRO A 490 -16.93 16.50 -15.98
C PRO A 490 -17.81 16.35 -17.22
N PRO A 491 -18.19 15.11 -17.61
CA PRO A 491 -19.14 14.87 -18.69
C PRO A 491 -20.46 15.64 -18.49
N GLN A 492 -20.96 16.24 -19.56
CA GLN A 492 -22.17 17.06 -19.55
C GLN A 492 -23.38 16.32 -20.13
N VAL A 493 -24.60 16.81 -19.87
CA VAL A 493 -25.88 16.22 -20.32
C VAL A 493 -25.96 15.91 -21.82
N ARG A 494 -25.24 16.68 -22.64
CA ARG A 494 -25.26 16.53 -24.11
C ARG A 494 -24.16 15.62 -24.64
N ASP A 495 -23.18 15.27 -23.81
CA ASP A 495 -22.04 14.47 -24.22
C ASP A 495 -22.46 13.03 -24.49
N ARG A 496 -21.74 12.39 -25.41
CA ARG A 496 -21.88 10.98 -25.74
C ARG A 496 -20.64 10.24 -25.25
N LEU A 497 -20.84 9.23 -24.43
CA LEU A 497 -19.77 8.44 -23.83
C LEU A 497 -19.82 7.04 -24.41
N ILE A 498 -18.65 6.53 -24.78
CA ILE A 498 -18.48 5.12 -25.14
C ILE A 498 -17.59 4.44 -24.12
N PHE A 499 -18.03 3.29 -23.62
CA PHE A 499 -17.31 2.47 -22.65
C PHE A 499 -16.80 1.20 -23.33
N PHE A 500 -15.54 0.87 -23.09
CA PHE A 500 -14.93 -0.39 -23.46
C PHE A 500 -14.50 -1.11 -22.20
N THR A 501 -15.07 -2.29 -21.97
CA THR A 501 -14.83 -3.07 -20.77
C THR A 501 -14.25 -4.42 -21.12
N ASP A 502 -13.22 -4.83 -20.39
CA ASP A 502 -12.72 -6.20 -20.40
C ASP A 502 -13.75 -7.15 -19.76
N VAL A 503 -14.16 -8.18 -20.50
CA VAL A 503 -15.15 -9.16 -20.01
C VAL A 503 -14.46 -10.49 -19.81
N VAL A 504 -14.13 -10.79 -18.55
CA VAL A 504 -13.66 -12.10 -18.14
C VAL A 504 -14.83 -12.91 -17.62
N GLN A 505 -15.08 -14.06 -18.25
CA GLN A 505 -16.10 -15.01 -17.82
C GLN A 505 -15.56 -15.93 -16.71
N ALA A 506 -16.38 -16.18 -15.71
CA ALA A 506 -16.09 -17.11 -14.63
C ALA A 506 -17.29 -18.04 -14.39
N ARG A 507 -17.05 -19.19 -13.77
CA ARG A 507 -18.11 -20.12 -13.36
C ARG A 507 -17.78 -20.68 -11.98
N GLN A 508 -18.82 -20.84 -11.17
CA GLN A 508 -18.69 -21.35 -9.80
C GLN A 508 -18.39 -22.86 -9.75
N CYS A 509 -18.85 -23.60 -10.76
CA CYS A 509 -18.71 -25.05 -10.87
C CYS A 509 -18.75 -25.49 -12.35
N SER A 510 -18.39 -26.74 -12.62
CA SER A 510 -18.34 -27.32 -13.97
C SER A 510 -19.68 -27.29 -14.70
N GLN A 511 -20.79 -27.43 -13.97
CA GLN A 511 -22.17 -27.42 -14.49
C GLN A 511 -22.88 -26.06 -14.36
N CYS A 512 -22.22 -25.08 -13.76
CA CYS A 512 -22.77 -23.76 -13.53
C CYS A 512 -22.74 -22.93 -14.83
N ALA A 513 -23.68 -22.00 -14.98
CA ALA A 513 -23.65 -21.03 -16.07
C ALA A 513 -22.43 -20.10 -15.93
N ASP A 514 -21.88 -19.67 -17.07
CA ASP A 514 -20.87 -18.63 -17.09
C ASP A 514 -21.49 -17.29 -16.64
N GLN A 515 -20.76 -16.57 -15.78
CA GLN A 515 -21.09 -15.25 -15.30
C GLN A 515 -19.90 -14.30 -15.55
N PRO A 516 -20.14 -13.08 -16.04
CA PRO A 516 -19.06 -12.10 -16.18
C PRO A 516 -18.63 -11.62 -14.80
N LEU A 517 -17.31 -11.51 -14.56
CA LEU A 517 -16.80 -10.87 -13.34
C LEU A 517 -17.13 -9.38 -13.30
N LEU A 518 -16.96 -8.74 -14.46
CA LEU A 518 -17.42 -7.39 -14.72
C LEU A 518 -18.17 -7.43 -16.05
N SER A 519 -19.47 -7.11 -16.03
CA SER A 519 -20.25 -7.08 -17.28
C SER A 519 -19.80 -5.91 -18.17
N PHE A 520 -19.93 -6.06 -19.49
CA PHE A 520 -19.44 -5.03 -20.42
C PHE A 520 -20.12 -3.66 -20.20
N ASP A 521 -21.36 -3.67 -19.71
CA ASP A 521 -22.20 -2.52 -19.40
C ASP A 521 -22.16 -2.09 -17.93
N ALA A 522 -21.36 -2.75 -17.07
CA ALA A 522 -21.34 -2.49 -15.62
C ALA A 522 -21.06 -1.01 -15.30
N PHE A 523 -20.03 -0.43 -15.93
CA PHE A 523 -19.68 0.97 -15.74
C PHE A 523 -20.83 1.89 -16.18
N GLN A 524 -21.41 1.65 -17.36
CA GLN A 524 -22.54 2.42 -17.85
C GLN A 524 -23.74 2.34 -16.90
N ASN A 525 -24.06 1.16 -16.40
CA ASN A 525 -25.20 0.96 -15.49
C ASN A 525 -25.02 1.77 -14.19
N VAL A 526 -23.82 1.77 -13.62
CA VAL A 526 -23.47 2.59 -12.46
C VAL A 526 -23.58 4.08 -12.78
N VAL A 527 -23.08 4.53 -13.94
CA VAL A 527 -23.20 5.94 -14.38
C VAL A 527 -24.67 6.34 -14.53
N VAL A 528 -25.52 5.49 -15.10
CA VAL A 528 -26.97 5.75 -15.22
C VAL A 528 -27.64 5.78 -13.84
N GLN A 529 -27.25 4.88 -12.94
CA GLN A 529 -27.78 4.83 -11.57
C GLN A 529 -27.47 6.11 -10.78
N LEU A 530 -26.24 6.61 -10.85
CA LEU A 530 -25.79 7.79 -10.10
C LEU A 530 -26.16 9.12 -10.77
N TYR A 531 -26.03 9.20 -12.10
CA TYR A 531 -26.08 10.48 -12.83
C TYR A 531 -27.17 10.53 -13.90
N GLY A 532 -27.95 9.45 -14.06
CA GLY A 532 -29.07 9.39 -15.00
C GLY A 532 -30.26 10.28 -14.59
N PRO A 533 -31.34 10.23 -15.37
CA PRO A 533 -32.50 11.14 -15.21
C PRO A 533 -33.21 11.04 -13.85
N GLN A 534 -33.08 9.91 -13.15
CA GLN A 534 -33.75 9.66 -11.86
C GLN A 534 -32.98 10.17 -10.64
N SER A 535 -31.69 10.53 -10.79
CA SER A 535 -30.81 10.89 -9.68
C SER A 535 -30.27 12.32 -9.81
N GLY A 536 -29.61 12.64 -10.92
CA GLY A 536 -28.96 13.95 -11.13
C GLY A 536 -29.22 14.57 -12.50
N ASN A 537 -29.82 13.82 -13.43
CA ASN A 537 -30.08 14.24 -14.83
C ASN A 537 -28.86 14.88 -15.53
N GLN A 538 -27.66 14.40 -15.18
CA GLN A 538 -26.39 14.83 -15.77
C GLN A 538 -26.04 14.02 -17.03
N THR A 539 -26.67 12.86 -17.22
CA THR A 539 -26.56 12.04 -18.43
C THR A 539 -27.84 11.27 -18.70
N SER A 540 -27.92 10.58 -19.85
CA SER A 540 -29.05 9.73 -20.21
C SER A 540 -28.60 8.49 -20.96
N SER A 541 -29.31 7.38 -20.77
CA SER A 541 -28.98 6.08 -21.36
C SER A 541 -28.83 6.10 -22.88
N PHE A 542 -29.57 6.95 -23.60
CA PHE A 542 -29.48 7.07 -25.06
C PHE A 542 -28.19 7.74 -25.58
N ARG A 543 -27.35 8.27 -24.68
CA ARG A 543 -26.06 8.88 -25.02
C ARG A 543 -24.87 8.03 -24.58
N LEU A 544 -25.14 6.89 -23.97
CA LEU A 544 -24.14 5.97 -23.46
C LEU A 544 -24.19 4.69 -24.29
N SER A 545 -23.03 4.24 -24.74
CA SER A 545 -22.87 2.96 -25.41
C SER A 545 -21.77 2.17 -24.74
N SER A 546 -21.96 0.87 -24.55
CA SER A 546 -20.96 -0.03 -23.95
C SER A 546 -20.64 -1.19 -24.88
N TYR A 547 -19.37 -1.50 -25.00
CA TYR A 547 -18.84 -2.57 -25.83
C TYR A 547 -17.75 -3.34 -25.08
N SER A 548 -17.53 -4.59 -25.49
CA SER A 548 -16.41 -5.37 -24.94
C SER A 548 -15.10 -5.01 -25.64
N LEU A 549 -13.96 -5.28 -25.00
CA LEU A 549 -12.65 -5.19 -25.67
C LEU A 549 -12.51 -6.21 -26.82
N SER A 550 -13.22 -7.34 -26.76
CA SER A 550 -13.32 -8.26 -27.89
C SER A 550 -14.00 -7.62 -29.11
N ASP A 551 -15.06 -6.83 -28.92
CA ASP A 551 -15.70 -6.09 -30.02
C ASP A 551 -14.72 -5.09 -30.65
N LEU A 552 -13.92 -4.43 -29.81
CA LEU A 552 -12.89 -3.50 -30.28
C LEU A 552 -11.78 -4.21 -31.07
N SER A 553 -11.33 -5.38 -30.61
CA SER A 553 -10.36 -6.22 -31.32
C SER A 553 -10.88 -6.67 -32.69
N ASP A 554 -12.15 -7.08 -32.74
CA ASP A 554 -12.84 -7.43 -33.98
C ASP A 554 -12.92 -6.23 -34.94
N TYR A 555 -13.23 -5.04 -34.41
CA TYR A 555 -13.23 -3.79 -35.17
C TYR A 555 -11.86 -3.44 -35.76
N LEU A 556 -10.79 -3.55 -34.96
CA LEU A 556 -9.40 -3.35 -35.41
C LEU A 556 -8.95 -4.38 -36.44
N SER A 557 -9.59 -5.53 -36.48
CA SER A 557 -9.31 -6.61 -37.44
C SER A 557 -10.13 -6.49 -38.73
N GLY A 558 -10.87 -5.39 -38.90
CA GLY A 558 -11.66 -5.10 -40.11
C GLY A 558 -13.07 -5.70 -40.11
N LYS A 559 -13.51 -6.31 -39.00
CA LYS A 559 -14.92 -6.64 -38.81
C LYS A 559 -15.69 -5.38 -38.39
N SER A 560 -17.00 -5.36 -38.59
CA SER A 560 -17.83 -4.23 -38.17
C SER A 560 -18.88 -4.70 -37.16
N PRO A 561 -18.54 -4.74 -35.87
CA PRO A 561 -19.55 -4.91 -34.82
C PRO A 561 -20.68 -3.88 -35.01
N PRO A 562 -21.94 -4.26 -34.80
CA PRO A 562 -23.07 -3.36 -35.03
C PRO A 562 -22.90 -2.04 -34.28
N TYR A 563 -23.10 -0.92 -34.98
CA TYR A 563 -23.12 0.45 -34.45
C TYR A 563 -21.82 0.99 -33.83
N LEU A 564 -20.82 0.16 -33.56
CA LEU A 564 -19.58 0.55 -32.88
C LEU A 564 -18.83 1.69 -33.59
N GLY A 565 -18.61 1.58 -34.90
CA GLY A 565 -17.91 2.63 -35.67
C GLY A 565 -18.67 3.97 -35.67
N ASP A 566 -19.99 3.90 -35.76
CA ASP A 566 -20.89 5.05 -35.72
C ASP A 566 -20.90 5.73 -34.36
N ASP A 567 -20.95 4.95 -33.28
CA ASP A 567 -20.92 5.44 -31.90
C ASP A 567 -19.56 6.06 -31.56
N LEU A 568 -18.46 5.40 -31.96
CA LEU A 568 -17.10 5.92 -31.84
C LEU A 568 -16.95 7.27 -32.54
N SER A 569 -17.48 7.42 -33.76
CA SER A 569 -17.39 8.69 -34.49
C SER A 569 -18.15 9.82 -33.78
N ARG A 570 -19.30 9.51 -33.16
CA ARG A 570 -20.20 10.48 -32.52
C ARG A 570 -19.90 10.76 -31.04
N SER A 571 -19.08 9.95 -30.39
CA SER A 571 -18.74 10.13 -28.97
C SER A 571 -17.82 11.34 -28.75
N GLY A 572 -17.93 11.99 -27.59
CA GLY A 572 -16.93 12.98 -27.12
C GLY A 572 -15.94 12.38 -26.13
N TRP A 573 -16.31 11.26 -25.51
CA TRP A 573 -15.57 10.60 -24.45
C TRP A 573 -15.42 9.12 -24.77
N VAL A 574 -14.21 8.60 -24.59
CA VAL A 574 -13.85 7.19 -24.73
C VAL A 574 -13.28 6.72 -23.40
N ILE A 575 -13.92 5.74 -22.78
CA ILE A 575 -13.55 5.24 -21.45
C ILE A 575 -13.16 3.77 -21.57
N PHE A 576 -11.96 3.43 -21.12
CA PHE A 576 -11.47 2.06 -21.04
C PHE A 576 -11.51 1.55 -19.60
N SER A 577 -11.98 0.31 -19.43
CA SER A 577 -11.95 -0.43 -18.17
C SER A 577 -11.12 -1.70 -18.36
N LEU A 578 -9.91 -1.72 -17.79
CA LEU A 578 -9.00 -2.87 -17.84
C LEU A 578 -9.06 -3.65 -16.54
N THR A 579 -9.32 -4.96 -16.61
CA THR A 579 -9.40 -5.81 -15.41
C THR A 579 -8.19 -6.71 -15.23
N ASP A 580 -7.57 -7.18 -16.33
CA ASP A 580 -6.42 -8.07 -16.28
C ASP A 580 -5.55 -8.01 -17.57
N ASN A 581 -4.46 -8.77 -17.62
CA ASN A 581 -3.54 -8.95 -18.75
C ASN A 581 -3.51 -10.40 -19.29
N SER A 582 -4.31 -11.32 -18.73
CA SER A 582 -4.23 -12.77 -19.05
C SER A 582 -4.56 -13.15 -20.49
N ALA A 583 -5.38 -12.37 -21.21
CA ALA A 583 -5.81 -12.67 -22.58
C ALA A 583 -5.33 -11.63 -23.61
N GLY A 584 -4.35 -10.80 -23.24
CA GLY A 584 -3.78 -9.79 -24.14
C GLY A 584 -4.61 -8.51 -24.27
N GLN A 585 -5.44 -8.19 -23.27
CA GLN A 585 -6.33 -7.04 -23.29
C GLN A 585 -5.60 -5.68 -23.33
N PRO A 586 -4.52 -5.46 -22.55
CA PRO A 586 -3.74 -4.23 -22.65
C PRO A 586 -3.23 -3.98 -24.07
N GLN A 587 -2.85 -5.03 -24.80
CA GLN A 587 -2.36 -4.96 -26.18
C GLN A 587 -3.47 -4.53 -27.16
N ILE A 588 -4.73 -4.90 -26.92
CA ILE A 588 -5.87 -4.42 -27.71
C ILE A 588 -6.01 -2.90 -27.55
N VAL A 589 -5.92 -2.40 -26.32
CA VAL A 589 -5.98 -0.95 -26.04
C VAL A 589 -4.79 -0.23 -26.66
N SER A 590 -3.56 -0.69 -26.44
CA SER A 590 -2.35 -0.12 -27.07
C SER A 590 -2.44 -0.09 -28.60
N ARG A 591 -2.99 -1.15 -29.21
CA ARG A 591 -3.23 -1.23 -30.65
C ARG A 591 -4.25 -0.19 -31.11
N PHE A 592 -5.35 -0.01 -30.39
CA PHE A 592 -6.34 1.03 -30.71
C PHE A 592 -5.75 2.44 -30.60
N LEU A 593 -5.05 2.74 -29.50
CA LEU A 593 -4.41 4.03 -29.26
C LEU A 593 -3.34 4.36 -30.31
N SER A 594 -2.68 3.34 -30.88
CA SER A 594 -1.65 3.53 -31.91
C SER A 594 -2.20 3.62 -33.33
N GLU A 595 -3.08 2.69 -33.73
CA GLU A 595 -3.57 2.55 -35.11
C GLU A 595 -4.71 3.51 -35.45
N ARG A 596 -5.54 3.90 -34.47
CA ARG A 596 -6.80 4.66 -34.72
C ARG A 596 -6.82 6.06 -34.11
N GLN A 597 -5.70 6.78 -34.22
CA GLN A 597 -5.61 8.18 -33.79
C GLN A 597 -6.62 9.09 -34.51
N ASP A 598 -7.03 8.73 -35.72
CA ASP A 598 -8.10 9.39 -36.48
C ASP A 598 -9.42 9.44 -35.70
N LEU A 599 -9.73 8.37 -34.95
CA LEU A 599 -10.94 8.25 -34.15
C LEU A 599 -10.79 8.83 -32.74
N LEU A 600 -9.59 9.20 -32.30
CA LEU A 600 -9.35 9.71 -30.94
C LEU A 600 -9.15 11.22 -30.92
N ARG A 601 -8.94 11.83 -32.08
CA ARG A 601 -8.74 13.28 -32.20
C ARG A 601 -9.94 14.05 -31.64
N ASP A 602 -9.65 15.08 -30.84
CA ASP A 602 -10.61 15.97 -30.19
C ASP A 602 -11.59 15.27 -29.21
N LYS A 603 -11.28 14.03 -28.79
CA LYS A 603 -12.04 13.29 -27.77
C LYS A 603 -11.27 13.23 -26.46
N ARG A 604 -12.01 13.01 -25.37
CA ARG A 604 -11.44 12.73 -24.04
C ARG A 604 -11.26 11.23 -23.88
N VAL A 605 -10.03 10.78 -23.72
CA VAL A 605 -9.67 9.37 -23.60
C VAL A 605 -9.21 9.07 -22.19
N LEU A 606 -10.04 8.35 -21.45
CA LEU A 606 -9.78 7.99 -20.05
C LEU A 606 -9.60 6.47 -19.92
N LEU A 607 -8.76 6.07 -18.99
CA LEU A 607 -8.58 4.67 -18.63
C LEU A 607 -8.70 4.46 -17.12
N PHE A 608 -9.47 3.45 -16.75
CA PHE A 608 -9.61 2.94 -15.39
C PHE A 608 -9.03 1.52 -15.34
N ALA A 609 -7.92 1.33 -14.63
CA ALA A 609 -7.38 0.01 -14.32
C ALA A 609 -8.01 -0.52 -13.04
N PHE A 610 -8.87 -1.51 -13.18
CA PHE A 610 -9.41 -2.34 -12.10
C PHE A 610 -8.46 -3.50 -11.75
N GLY A 611 -7.38 -3.69 -12.52
CA GLY A 611 -6.25 -4.57 -12.22
C GLY A 611 -4.98 -3.80 -11.84
N ALA A 612 -3.82 -4.40 -12.10
CA ALA A 612 -2.53 -3.79 -11.78
C ALA A 612 -2.21 -2.55 -12.67
N PRO A 613 -1.51 -1.53 -12.13
CA PRO A 613 -1.36 -0.23 -12.81
C PRO A 613 -0.29 -0.20 -13.91
N TYR A 614 0.54 -1.24 -14.02
CA TYR A 614 1.78 -1.25 -14.83
C TYR A 614 1.65 -1.97 -16.18
N TYR A 615 0.44 -2.29 -16.64
CA TYR A 615 0.24 -3.02 -17.90
C TYR A 615 0.54 -2.20 -19.16
N LEU A 616 0.42 -0.87 -19.10
CA LEU A 616 0.64 0.02 -20.24
C LEU A 616 2.03 0.66 -20.21
N GLY A 617 2.63 0.81 -21.39
CA GLY A 617 3.92 1.49 -21.55
C GLY A 617 3.79 3.02 -21.60
N ALA A 618 4.92 3.72 -21.47
CA ALA A 618 5.00 5.18 -21.47
C ALA A 618 4.27 5.83 -22.67
N THR A 619 4.50 5.28 -23.88
CA THR A 619 3.92 5.78 -25.13
C THR A 619 2.40 5.66 -25.14
N ASP A 620 1.84 4.60 -24.57
CA ASP A 620 0.40 4.41 -24.51
C ASP A 620 -0.22 5.35 -23.47
N ILE A 621 0.42 5.48 -22.30
CA ILE A 621 -0.05 6.38 -21.24
C ILE A 621 -0.06 7.85 -21.72
N SER A 622 0.93 8.28 -22.51
CA SER A 622 0.98 9.65 -23.05
C SER A 622 -0.16 9.98 -24.04
N ARG A 623 -0.90 8.98 -24.52
CA ARG A 623 -2.06 9.17 -25.42
C ARG A 623 -3.39 9.26 -24.67
N LEU A 624 -3.38 9.09 -23.34
CA LEU A 624 -4.56 9.20 -22.49
C LEU A 624 -4.64 10.61 -21.89
N ASP A 625 -5.85 11.18 -21.81
CA ASP A 625 -6.09 12.42 -21.07
C ASP A 625 -6.04 12.21 -19.56
N ALA A 626 -6.46 11.02 -19.09
CA ALA A 626 -6.27 10.59 -17.71
C ALA A 626 -6.24 9.07 -17.57
N TYR A 627 -5.43 8.59 -16.63
CA TYR A 627 -5.27 7.20 -16.26
C TYR A 627 -5.41 7.06 -14.74
N TYR A 628 -6.44 6.31 -14.31
CA TYR A 628 -6.72 5.99 -12.92
C TYR A 628 -6.48 4.51 -12.64
N ALA A 629 -5.97 4.19 -11.46
CA ALA A 629 -5.88 2.83 -10.94
C ALA A 629 -6.79 2.67 -9.72
N LEU A 630 -7.59 1.61 -9.75
CA LEU A 630 -8.57 1.22 -8.75
C LEU A 630 -8.20 -0.12 -8.11
N TYR A 631 -7.39 -0.94 -8.78
CA TYR A 631 -6.76 -2.17 -8.27
C TYR A 631 -7.69 -3.35 -7.94
N SER A 632 -9.00 -3.17 -7.99
CA SER A 632 -9.99 -4.24 -7.79
C SER A 632 -11.17 -4.03 -8.71
N LYS A 633 -11.79 -5.12 -9.18
CA LYS A 633 -12.93 -5.15 -10.10
C LYS A 633 -14.29 -5.33 -9.41
N GLU A 634 -14.33 -5.26 -8.08
CA GLU A 634 -15.56 -5.38 -7.31
C GLU A 634 -16.52 -4.19 -7.51
N PRO A 635 -17.85 -4.36 -7.38
CA PRO A 635 -18.83 -3.33 -7.68
C PRO A 635 -18.59 -1.95 -7.01
N PRO A 636 -18.16 -1.86 -5.74
CA PRO A 636 -17.86 -0.57 -5.11
C PRO A 636 -16.74 0.22 -5.82
N PHE A 637 -15.79 -0.46 -6.46
CA PHE A 637 -14.71 0.19 -7.21
C PHE A 637 -15.21 0.80 -8.52
N VAL A 638 -16.17 0.15 -9.18
CA VAL A 638 -16.86 0.69 -10.37
C VAL A 638 -17.65 1.95 -9.99
N GLU A 639 -18.29 1.94 -8.81
CA GLU A 639 -18.95 3.13 -8.26
C GLU A 639 -17.98 4.29 -8.06
N VAL A 640 -16.83 4.04 -7.42
CA VAL A 640 -15.80 5.06 -7.24
C VAL A 640 -15.26 5.56 -8.58
N ALA A 641 -15.04 4.68 -9.56
CA ALA A 641 -14.61 5.06 -10.91
C ALA A 641 -15.61 6.01 -11.59
N ALA A 642 -16.92 5.73 -11.47
CA ALA A 642 -17.97 6.62 -11.98
C ALA A 642 -17.94 7.99 -11.28
N ARG A 643 -17.73 8.02 -9.95
CA ARG A 643 -17.61 9.27 -9.19
C ARG A 643 -16.36 10.08 -9.52
N LEU A 644 -15.25 9.42 -9.86
CA LEU A 644 -14.04 10.06 -10.38
C LEU A 644 -14.27 10.65 -11.79
N LEU A 645 -14.94 9.90 -12.67
CA LEU A 645 -15.29 10.36 -14.03
C LEU A 645 -16.11 11.65 -13.99
N PHE A 646 -17.08 11.74 -13.08
CA PHE A 646 -17.92 12.92 -12.88
C PHE A 646 -17.32 13.95 -11.91
N GLN A 647 -16.06 13.76 -11.48
CA GLN A 647 -15.33 14.69 -10.60
C GLN A 647 -16.02 14.99 -9.26
N GLU A 648 -16.86 14.07 -8.77
CA GLU A 648 -17.46 14.16 -7.43
C GLU A 648 -16.46 13.78 -6.34
N LEU A 649 -15.50 12.91 -6.69
CA LEU A 649 -14.41 12.50 -5.83
C LEU A 649 -13.07 12.91 -6.42
N ALA A 650 -12.13 13.26 -5.53
CA ALA A 650 -10.72 13.39 -5.87
C ALA A 650 -9.97 12.12 -5.43
N PRO A 651 -9.06 11.59 -6.25
CA PRO A 651 -8.25 10.43 -5.87
C PRO A 651 -7.30 10.81 -4.73
N THR A 652 -7.20 9.93 -3.74
CA THR A 652 -6.33 10.13 -2.56
C THR A 652 -5.31 9.01 -2.36
N GLY A 653 -5.43 7.92 -3.11
CA GLY A 653 -4.47 6.82 -3.07
C GLY A 653 -3.18 7.16 -3.79
N ALA A 654 -2.16 6.35 -3.50
CA ALA A 654 -0.90 6.35 -4.22
C ALA A 654 -0.54 4.91 -4.58
N SER A 655 0.17 4.73 -5.69
CA SER A 655 0.50 3.39 -6.19
C SER A 655 1.39 2.64 -5.21
N PRO A 656 1.00 1.46 -4.71
CA PRO A 656 1.81 0.66 -3.77
C PRO A 656 2.91 -0.13 -4.47
N VAL A 657 3.09 0.07 -5.77
CA VAL A 657 4.04 -0.60 -6.65
C VAL A 657 4.65 0.39 -7.63
N SER A 658 5.88 0.09 -8.08
CA SER A 658 6.55 0.86 -9.13
C SER A 658 5.80 0.79 -10.46
N ILE A 659 5.86 1.86 -11.25
CA ILE A 659 5.26 1.94 -12.60
C ILE A 659 6.36 2.33 -13.58
N PRO A 660 7.07 1.34 -14.15
CA PRO A 660 8.23 1.61 -15.02
C PRO A 660 7.89 2.51 -16.21
N GLY A 661 6.67 2.39 -16.76
CA GLY A 661 6.19 3.22 -17.87
C GLY A 661 6.14 4.73 -17.57
N LEU A 662 6.20 5.14 -16.30
CA LEU A 662 6.20 6.54 -15.89
C LEU A 662 7.46 6.95 -15.11
N GLY A 663 8.39 6.03 -14.91
CA GLY A 663 9.53 6.25 -14.01
C GLY A 663 9.11 6.45 -12.55
N TYR A 664 7.92 5.98 -12.16
CA TYR A 664 7.48 5.97 -10.77
C TYR A 664 8.18 4.81 -10.04
N ASP A 665 9.15 5.14 -9.21
CA ASP A 665 9.90 4.19 -8.38
C ASP A 665 9.39 4.24 -6.95
N LEU A 666 8.81 3.13 -6.47
CA LEU A 666 8.20 3.05 -5.16
C LEU A 666 9.19 3.36 -4.03
N ILE A 667 10.41 2.83 -4.09
CA ILE A 667 11.41 2.98 -3.02
C ILE A 667 11.87 4.43 -2.91
N GLN A 668 11.92 5.16 -4.03
CA GLN A 668 12.18 6.61 -3.98
C GLN A 668 11.01 7.42 -3.42
N VAL A 669 9.79 6.93 -3.59
CA VAL A 669 8.58 7.59 -3.10
C VAL A 669 8.36 7.35 -1.61
N THR A 670 8.67 6.15 -1.10
CA THR A 670 8.63 5.81 0.32
C THR A 670 9.84 6.33 1.12
N ALA A 671 10.87 6.85 0.44
CA ALA A 671 11.97 7.57 1.07
C ALA A 671 11.51 8.92 1.66
N PRO A 672 12.24 9.49 2.66
CA PRO A 672 11.93 10.79 3.24
C PRO A 672 11.68 11.87 2.18
N ASP A 673 10.63 12.67 2.34
CA ASP A 673 10.36 13.81 1.46
C ASP A 673 11.52 14.82 1.54
N PRO A 674 12.24 15.11 0.44
CA PRO A 674 13.34 16.08 0.43
C PRO A 674 12.89 17.51 0.75
N ASN A 675 11.61 17.83 0.60
CA ASN A 675 11.05 19.15 0.85
C ASN A 675 10.53 19.33 2.28
N GLN A 676 10.67 18.34 3.16
CA GLN A 676 10.27 18.46 4.55
C GLN A 676 11.36 19.11 5.42
N ILE A 677 10.95 19.77 6.50
CA ILE A 677 11.84 20.13 7.61
C ILE A 677 11.58 19.12 8.71
N ILE A 678 12.60 18.34 9.07
CA ILE A 678 12.49 17.33 10.14
C ILE A 678 12.43 18.05 11.50
N PRO A 679 11.32 17.99 12.25
CA PRO A 679 11.24 18.60 13.57
C PRO A 679 12.05 17.78 14.57
N ILE A 680 12.72 18.45 15.52
CA ILE A 680 13.55 17.80 16.55
C ILE A 680 13.16 18.31 17.92
N THR A 681 12.94 17.38 18.86
CA THR A 681 12.56 17.71 20.24
C THR A 681 13.37 16.90 21.25
N LEU A 682 13.46 17.42 22.48
CA LEU A 682 13.99 16.67 23.62
C LEU A 682 12.98 15.57 24.00
N ASP A 683 13.44 14.33 24.11
CA ASP A 683 12.61 13.20 24.52
C ASP A 683 12.51 13.16 26.05
N LEU A 684 11.67 14.05 26.59
CA LEU A 684 11.40 14.15 28.02
C LEU A 684 10.29 13.16 28.41
N PRO A 685 10.39 12.49 29.58
CA PRO A 685 9.31 11.64 30.08
C PRO A 685 8.04 12.48 30.29
N ALA A 686 6.88 11.94 29.89
CA ALA A 686 5.60 12.62 30.05
C ALA A 686 5.38 13.00 31.52
N ALA A 687 5.05 14.27 31.78
CA ALA A 687 4.67 14.71 33.11
C ALA A 687 3.43 13.92 33.57
N PRO A 688 3.38 13.41 34.81
CA PRO A 688 2.22 12.68 35.29
C PRO A 688 0.99 13.58 35.27
N THR A 689 -0.04 13.19 34.52
CA THR A 689 -1.32 13.92 34.47
C THR A 689 -2.01 13.80 35.83
N PRO A 690 -2.20 14.89 36.61
CA PRO A 690 -2.99 14.80 37.83
C PRO A 690 -4.47 14.67 37.44
N ALA A 691 -5.11 13.57 37.83
CA ALA A 691 -6.56 13.50 37.85
C ALA A 691 -7.06 14.52 38.89
N ASN A 692 -7.72 15.59 38.43
CA ASN A 692 -8.35 16.67 39.21
C ASN A 692 -7.48 17.86 39.65
N ALA A 693 -6.83 18.55 38.72
CA ALA A 693 -6.38 19.94 38.94
C ALA A 693 -7.00 20.89 37.88
N LEU A 694 -7.77 21.89 38.33
CA LEU A 694 -8.39 22.94 37.50
C LEU A 694 -7.40 24.06 37.10
N THR A 695 -6.11 23.78 37.08
CA THR A 695 -5.07 24.72 36.67
C THR A 695 -3.86 23.93 36.16
N PRO A 696 -3.37 24.18 34.93
CA PRO A 696 -2.13 23.55 34.49
C PRO A 696 -0.97 24.08 35.33
N GLU A 697 -0.34 23.22 36.13
CA GLU A 697 0.96 23.51 36.73
C GLU A 697 1.99 23.68 35.61
N ALA A 698 2.84 24.71 35.72
CA ALA A 698 3.84 25.02 34.70
C ALA A 698 4.83 23.86 34.56
N THR A 699 4.96 23.33 33.34
CA THR A 699 5.96 22.31 33.01
C THR A 699 7.35 22.81 33.39
N PRO A 700 8.09 22.16 34.31
CA PRO A 700 9.42 22.60 34.68
C PRO A 700 10.36 22.51 33.48
N VAL A 701 11.06 23.60 33.17
CA VAL A 701 12.08 23.65 32.12
C VAL A 701 13.25 22.75 32.55
N PRO A 702 13.63 21.72 31.78
CA PRO A 702 14.68 20.79 32.17
C PRO A 702 16.04 21.49 32.24
N LEU A 703 16.71 21.37 33.39
CA LEU A 703 18.06 21.87 33.63
C LEU A 703 19.08 20.77 33.30
N PHE A 704 20.00 21.01 32.37
CA PHE A 704 21.06 20.07 32.00
C PHE A 704 22.44 20.54 32.47
N LYS A 705 23.27 19.62 32.96
CA LYS A 705 24.65 19.83 33.42
C LYS A 705 25.66 19.06 32.55
N ILE A 706 26.92 19.47 32.62
CA ILE A 706 28.04 18.74 32.01
C ILE A 706 28.13 17.35 32.67
N GLY A 707 28.16 16.31 31.84
CA GLY A 707 28.07 14.91 32.25
C GLY A 707 26.66 14.31 32.21
N ASP A 708 25.62 15.12 31.97
CA ASP A 708 24.26 14.61 31.75
C ASP A 708 24.10 14.04 30.33
N THR A 709 23.22 13.05 30.19
CA THR A 709 22.81 12.51 28.88
C THR A 709 21.51 13.18 28.45
N ILE A 710 21.50 13.75 27.25
CA ILE A 710 20.29 14.26 26.62
C ILE A 710 19.73 13.22 25.66
N SER A 711 18.43 12.96 25.73
CA SER A 711 17.71 12.15 24.75
C SER A 711 16.96 13.06 23.80
N ILE A 712 17.12 12.79 22.51
CA ILE A 712 16.60 13.58 21.42
C ILE A 712 15.79 12.66 20.53
N ARG A 713 14.68 13.17 20.02
CA ARG A 713 13.88 12.47 19.01
C ARG A 713 13.50 13.40 17.87
N THR A 714 13.33 12.82 16.69
CA THR A 714 12.58 13.49 15.62
C THR A 714 11.09 13.46 15.94
N ASP A 715 10.31 14.29 15.25
CA ASP A 715 8.90 13.96 15.03
C ASP A 715 8.78 12.87 13.94
N VAL A 716 7.56 12.50 13.56
CA VAL A 716 7.31 11.53 12.48
C VAL A 716 7.85 12.09 11.16
N ILE A 717 8.90 11.46 10.63
CA ILE A 717 9.44 11.74 9.29
C ILE A 717 8.46 11.16 8.27
N ILE A 718 8.08 11.97 7.28
CA ILE A 718 7.12 11.57 6.24
C ILE A 718 7.81 11.28 4.90
N ASP A 719 7.23 10.38 4.13
CA ASP A 719 7.60 10.07 2.76
C ASP A 719 6.98 11.06 1.76
N ARG A 720 7.23 10.88 0.47
CA ARG A 720 6.70 11.77 -0.59
C ARG A 720 5.19 11.65 -0.80
N ASN A 721 4.56 10.61 -0.26
CA ASN A 721 3.11 10.42 -0.25
C ASN A 721 2.46 10.98 1.03
N GLY A 722 3.25 11.48 1.98
CA GLY A 722 2.77 12.00 3.26
C GLY A 722 2.51 10.93 4.33
N ASN A 723 2.97 9.69 4.12
CA ASN A 723 2.90 8.62 5.11
C ASN A 723 4.19 8.59 5.95
N PRO A 724 4.20 8.00 7.16
CA PRO A 724 5.44 7.77 7.91
C PRO A 724 6.44 6.97 7.07
N VAL A 725 7.71 7.36 7.10
CA VAL A 725 8.76 6.58 6.41
C VAL A 725 8.90 5.18 7.00
N PRO A 726 9.31 4.17 6.20
CA PRO A 726 9.54 2.81 6.67
C PRO A 726 10.43 2.72 7.90
N ASP A 727 10.19 1.71 8.75
CA ASP A 727 11.08 1.44 9.88
C ASP A 727 12.44 0.96 9.41
N GLY A 728 13.49 1.33 10.14
CA GLY A 728 14.86 1.10 9.67
C GLY A 728 15.43 2.24 8.83
N THR A 729 14.64 3.25 8.45
CA THR A 729 15.15 4.44 7.76
C THR A 729 16.17 5.15 8.63
N VAL A 730 17.37 5.38 8.08
CA VAL A 730 18.50 5.94 8.83
C VAL A 730 18.35 7.45 8.98
N VAL A 731 18.54 7.93 10.20
CA VAL A 731 18.56 9.35 10.57
C VAL A 731 19.91 9.66 11.20
N HIS A 732 20.64 10.56 10.57
CA HIS A 732 21.94 11.05 11.01
C HIS A 732 21.73 12.26 11.92
N PHE A 733 22.12 12.15 13.18
CA PHE A 733 22.13 13.26 14.12
C PHE A 733 23.54 13.82 14.25
N SER A 734 23.67 15.15 14.22
CA SER A 734 24.95 15.84 14.39
C SER A 734 24.85 16.93 15.44
N ILE A 735 25.84 16.98 16.33
CA ILE A 735 26.00 18.04 17.32
C ILE A 735 27.22 18.88 16.94
N THR A 736 27.03 20.19 16.85
CA THR A 736 28.07 21.15 16.51
C THR A 736 28.18 22.22 17.60
N LEU A 737 29.41 22.65 17.91
CA LEU A 737 29.68 23.74 18.84
C LEU A 737 29.78 25.06 18.07
N THR A 738 29.09 26.09 18.54
CA THR A 738 29.13 27.42 17.89
C THR A 738 30.29 28.26 18.47
N GLY A 739 31.31 28.64 17.67
CA GLY A 739 32.44 29.49 18.10
C GLY A 739 33.75 29.32 17.28
N GLU A 740 34.80 30.10 17.57
CA GLU A 740 36.13 29.99 16.93
C GLU A 740 36.76 28.62 17.25
N GLY A 741 36.87 27.76 16.22
CA GLY A 741 37.30 26.35 16.33
C GLY A 741 36.17 25.32 16.37
N GLY A 742 34.91 25.73 16.12
CA GLY A 742 33.72 24.87 16.12
C GLY A 742 33.74 23.79 15.05
N GLY A 743 33.90 22.53 15.47
CA GLY A 743 33.74 21.33 14.65
C GLY A 743 32.55 20.50 15.09
N ILE A 744 32.25 19.45 14.33
CA ILE A 744 31.30 18.40 14.72
C ILE A 744 31.85 17.75 16.00
N LEU A 745 31.10 17.86 17.10
CA LEU A 745 31.46 17.26 18.39
C LEU A 745 31.14 15.77 18.41
N GLN A 746 29.96 15.42 17.91
CA GLN A 746 29.44 14.07 17.92
C GLN A 746 28.49 13.85 16.75
N GLN A 747 28.57 12.67 16.15
CA GLN A 747 27.62 12.15 15.17
C GLN A 747 27.11 10.80 15.67
N ALA A 748 25.82 10.56 15.48
CA ALA A 748 25.21 9.29 15.79
C ALA A 748 24.09 9.00 14.80
N ASP A 749 24.02 7.74 14.40
CA ASP A 749 22.99 7.25 13.51
C ASP A 749 21.94 6.54 14.36
N ALA A 750 20.68 6.84 14.09
CA ALA A 750 19.54 6.10 14.63
C ALA A 750 18.65 5.66 13.48
N VAL A 751 17.85 4.63 13.73
CA VAL A 751 16.83 4.18 12.78
C VAL A 751 15.44 4.60 13.23
N THR A 752 14.54 4.82 12.28
CA THR A 752 13.14 5.13 12.57
C THR A 752 12.41 3.91 13.11
N THR A 753 11.45 4.16 14.00
CA THR A 753 10.39 3.24 14.41
C THR A 753 9.08 4.02 14.42
N LYS A 754 8.12 3.60 13.61
CA LYS A 754 6.91 4.33 13.24
C LYS A 754 7.22 5.76 12.75
N GLY A 755 8.23 5.87 11.89
CA GLY A 755 8.72 7.14 11.35
C GLY A 755 9.48 8.05 12.34
N VAL A 756 9.70 7.62 13.59
CA VAL A 756 10.40 8.43 14.61
C VAL A 756 11.76 7.83 14.93
N ALA A 757 12.83 8.63 14.86
CA ALA A 757 14.17 8.23 15.29
C ALA A 757 14.53 8.84 16.65
N ARG A 758 15.20 8.06 17.51
CA ARG A 758 15.63 8.47 18.86
C ARG A 758 17.12 8.24 19.06
N VAL A 759 17.79 9.18 19.71
CA VAL A 759 19.21 9.09 20.00
C VAL A 759 19.53 9.75 21.34
N SER A 760 20.59 9.29 22.00
CA SER A 760 21.07 9.86 23.26
C SER A 760 22.51 10.33 23.12
N PHE A 761 22.80 11.52 23.65
CA PHE A 761 24.12 12.16 23.59
C PHE A 761 24.60 12.56 24.98
N GLY A 762 25.90 12.43 25.23
CA GLY A 762 26.52 12.93 26.46
C GLY A 762 26.96 14.39 26.31
N LEU A 763 26.75 15.20 27.34
CA LEU A 763 27.19 16.60 27.36
C LEU A 763 28.61 16.73 27.93
N ASP A 764 29.62 16.64 27.06
CA ASP A 764 31.03 16.58 27.50
C ASP A 764 31.75 17.94 27.56
N LYS A 765 31.23 18.96 26.87
CA LYS A 765 31.87 20.29 26.78
C LYS A 765 30.86 21.42 27.05
N PRO A 766 31.26 22.48 27.76
CA PRO A 766 30.43 23.68 27.91
C PRO A 766 30.37 24.48 26.60
N GLY A 767 29.27 25.21 26.40
CA GLY A 767 29.06 26.12 25.27
C GLY A 767 27.72 25.92 24.56
N LEU A 768 27.50 26.72 23.51
CA LEU A 768 26.28 26.70 22.70
C LEU A 768 26.33 25.54 21.69
N LEU A 769 25.55 24.51 21.98
CA LEU A 769 25.40 23.31 21.15
C LEU A 769 24.26 23.51 20.15
N GLN A 770 24.50 23.14 18.89
CA GLN A 770 23.48 23.03 17.85
C GLN A 770 23.32 21.56 17.47
N ILE A 771 22.12 21.02 17.65
CA ILE A 771 21.77 19.67 17.18
C ILE A 771 20.97 19.78 15.88
N ARG A 772 21.32 18.93 14.92
CA ARG A 772 20.63 18.76 13.63
C ARG A 772 20.39 17.28 13.36
N ALA A 773 19.36 16.99 12.58
CA ALA A 773 19.06 15.67 12.02
C ALA A 773 18.97 15.75 10.49
N SER A 774 19.32 14.66 9.81
CA SER A 774 19.11 14.50 8.37
C SER A 774 18.84 13.04 8.05
N SER A 775 17.94 12.78 7.11
CA SER A 775 17.59 11.44 6.65
C SER A 775 17.47 11.48 5.13
N ASP A 776 18.44 10.95 4.40
CA ASP A 776 18.52 11.14 2.94
C ASP A 776 17.24 10.67 2.23
N PRO A 777 16.64 11.48 1.34
CA PRO A 777 17.12 12.77 0.81
C PRO A 777 16.68 14.03 1.61
N ALA A 778 15.93 13.90 2.70
CA ALA A 778 15.56 14.99 3.60
C ALA A 778 16.76 15.48 4.43
N SER A 779 17.40 16.55 3.95
CA SER A 779 18.64 17.08 4.55
C SER A 779 18.41 18.23 5.54
N VAL A 780 17.19 18.75 5.65
CA VAL A 780 16.87 19.93 6.47
C VAL A 780 16.09 19.52 7.72
N SER A 781 16.53 20.01 8.88
CA SER A 781 15.85 19.84 10.16
C SER A 781 15.78 21.15 10.95
N GLU A 782 14.87 21.20 11.91
CA GLU A 782 14.91 22.21 12.96
C GLU A 782 16.23 22.12 13.73
N VAL A 783 16.80 23.27 14.09
CA VAL A 783 18.03 23.32 14.87
C VAL A 783 17.68 23.50 16.33
N LEU A 784 18.01 22.50 17.15
CA LEU A 784 17.86 22.60 18.60
C LEU A 784 19.13 23.24 19.17
N GLN A 785 19.00 24.42 19.77
CA GLN A 785 20.08 25.10 20.48
C GLN A 785 19.99 24.86 21.98
N LEU A 786 21.10 24.40 22.56
CA LEU A 786 21.23 24.12 23.98
C LEU A 786 22.47 24.82 24.53
N ASP A 787 22.27 25.73 25.48
CA ASP A 787 23.36 26.46 26.13
C ASP A 787 23.81 25.76 27.43
N VAL A 788 24.92 25.03 27.39
CA VAL A 788 25.44 24.32 28.55
C VAL A 788 26.40 25.23 29.32
N SER A 789 25.88 25.91 30.35
CA SER A 789 26.67 26.81 31.20
C SER A 789 27.56 26.04 32.20
N SER A 790 28.80 26.50 32.41
CA SER A 790 29.74 25.91 33.38
C SER A 790 29.40 26.21 34.85
N GLY A 791 28.34 27.00 35.09
CA GLY A 791 28.04 27.65 36.37
C GLY A 791 26.62 27.40 36.90
N GLY A 792 26.10 26.17 36.80
CA GLY A 792 24.93 25.73 37.57
C GLY A 792 23.61 26.52 37.41
N GLN A 793 23.47 27.34 36.37
CA GLN A 793 22.26 28.12 36.05
C GLN A 793 21.48 27.46 34.88
N PRO A 794 20.15 27.64 34.79
CA PRO A 794 19.31 26.97 33.80
C PRO A 794 19.69 27.30 32.35
N ALA A 795 19.86 26.27 31.53
CA ALA A 795 20.00 26.35 30.09
C ALA A 795 18.63 26.66 29.45
N ALA A 796 18.54 27.70 28.62
CA ALA A 796 17.36 27.92 27.78
C ALA A 796 17.51 27.06 26.51
N VAL A 797 16.52 26.20 26.25
CA VAL A 797 16.42 25.45 24.99
C VAL A 797 15.70 26.34 23.98
N THR A 798 16.33 26.60 22.84
CA THR A 798 15.75 27.44 21.79
C THR A 798 15.66 26.61 20.52
N VAL A 799 14.46 26.52 19.93
CA VAL A 799 14.25 25.83 18.65
C VAL A 799 14.29 26.87 17.53
N ILE A 800 15.17 26.66 16.55
CA ILE A 800 15.25 27.49 15.35
C ILE A 800 14.69 26.69 14.18
N VAL A 801 13.59 27.18 13.61
CA VAL A 801 13.00 26.61 12.39
C VAL A 801 13.69 27.24 11.19
N PRO A 802 14.44 26.48 10.36
CA PRO A 802 14.99 27.01 9.12
C PRO A 802 13.87 27.31 8.13
N GLN A 803 13.99 28.38 7.36
CA GLN A 803 13.11 28.61 6.21
C GLN A 803 13.63 27.78 5.03
N LEU A 804 12.82 26.86 4.50
CA LEU A 804 13.08 26.27 3.19
C LEU A 804 13.13 27.40 2.17
N THR A 805 14.28 27.63 1.56
CA THR A 805 14.39 28.46 0.37
C THR A 805 13.52 27.80 -0.70
N GLN A 806 12.30 28.29 -0.90
CA GLN A 806 11.55 27.94 -2.10
C GLN A 806 12.47 28.21 -3.28
N GLU A 807 12.60 27.23 -4.17
CA GLU A 807 13.20 27.44 -5.48
C GLU A 807 12.35 28.52 -6.16
N ILE A 808 12.79 29.76 -6.02
CA ILE A 808 12.30 30.85 -6.83
C ILE A 808 12.72 30.44 -8.23
N ALA A 809 11.78 29.92 -9.03
CA ALA A 809 11.94 29.73 -10.47
C ALA A 809 12.78 30.90 -11.00
N PRO A 810 13.86 30.64 -11.76
CA PRO A 810 14.88 31.64 -12.05
C PRO A 810 14.17 32.93 -12.41
N GLN A 811 14.22 33.92 -11.51
CA GLN A 811 13.72 35.23 -11.83
C GLN A 811 14.59 35.62 -13.01
N THR A 812 13.96 35.67 -14.20
CA THR A 812 14.45 36.41 -15.33
C THR A 812 15.08 37.66 -14.74
N PRO A 813 16.37 37.95 -14.98
CA PRO A 813 17.07 39.05 -14.33
C PRO A 813 16.11 40.23 -14.33
N GLN A 814 15.72 40.70 -13.14
CA GLN A 814 14.75 41.75 -13.01
C GLN A 814 15.25 42.89 -13.88
N THR A 815 14.65 43.04 -15.06
CA THR A 815 14.80 44.24 -15.85
C THR A 815 14.40 45.34 -14.89
N PRO A 816 15.27 46.34 -14.63
CA PRO A 816 14.97 47.37 -13.65
C PRO A 816 13.56 47.87 -13.94
N GLN A 817 12.62 47.63 -13.01
CA GLN A 817 11.28 48.14 -13.16
C GLN A 817 11.43 49.64 -13.36
N PRO A 818 10.95 50.22 -14.47
CA PRO A 818 11.02 51.65 -14.65
C PRO A 818 10.31 52.29 -13.45
N GLN A 819 11.06 53.13 -12.75
CA GLN A 819 10.61 53.92 -11.62
C GLN A 819 9.24 54.49 -11.96
N GLN A 820 8.21 54.06 -11.23
CA GLN A 820 6.83 54.41 -11.55
C GLN A 820 6.69 55.93 -11.37
N ASP A 821 6.48 56.67 -12.46
CA ASP A 821 6.29 58.12 -12.40
C ASP A 821 4.98 58.41 -11.65
N ASP A 822 5.10 59.02 -10.46
CA ASP A 822 3.96 59.36 -9.60
C ASP A 822 3.02 60.39 -10.23
N PHE A 823 3.41 61.04 -11.33
CA PHE A 823 2.68 62.13 -11.95
C PHE A 823 2.03 61.77 -13.29
N VAL A 824 2.55 60.79 -14.03
CA VAL A 824 2.06 60.42 -15.37
C VAL A 824 1.89 58.90 -15.50
N THR A 825 0.80 58.44 -16.10
CA THR A 825 0.61 57.01 -16.38
C THR A 825 1.56 56.54 -17.51
N PRO A 826 1.83 55.24 -17.63
CA PRO A 826 2.58 54.69 -18.77
C PRO A 826 1.96 55.01 -20.14
N GLN A 827 0.68 55.40 -20.16
CA GLN A 827 -0.09 55.78 -21.35
C GLN A 827 -0.08 57.31 -21.59
N GLY A 828 0.70 58.08 -20.82
CA GLY A 828 0.84 59.53 -20.97
C GLY A 828 -0.27 60.37 -20.31
N ALA A 829 -1.14 59.78 -19.49
CA ALA A 829 -2.23 60.51 -18.83
C ALA A 829 -1.78 61.11 -17.48
N PRO A 830 -2.16 62.36 -17.14
CA PRO A 830 -1.82 62.96 -15.86
C PRO A 830 -2.53 62.24 -14.70
N ARG A 831 -1.78 61.89 -13.66
CA ARG A 831 -2.30 61.36 -12.39
C ARG A 831 -2.85 62.50 -11.51
N PHE A 832 -3.52 62.14 -10.41
CA PHE A 832 -4.14 63.10 -9.49
C PHE A 832 -3.16 64.16 -8.95
N THR A 833 -1.93 63.77 -8.63
CA THR A 833 -0.85 64.65 -8.17
C THR A 833 -0.47 65.70 -9.23
N ALA A 834 -0.37 65.30 -10.50
CA ALA A 834 -0.12 66.21 -11.61
C ALA A 834 -1.30 67.17 -11.85
N TRP A 835 -2.54 66.67 -11.76
CA TRP A 835 -3.73 67.53 -11.83
C TRP A 835 -3.72 68.59 -10.72
N LEU A 836 -3.45 68.20 -9.47
CA LEU A 836 -3.42 69.11 -8.33
C LEU A 836 -2.39 70.23 -8.50
N LEU A 837 -1.16 69.89 -8.89
CA LEU A 837 -0.08 70.85 -9.13
C LEU A 837 -0.41 71.80 -10.29
N THR A 838 -1.07 71.27 -11.32
CA THR A 838 -1.49 72.08 -12.47
C THR A 838 -2.62 73.05 -12.11
N MET A 839 -3.58 72.62 -11.28
CA MET A 839 -4.63 73.52 -10.76
C MET A 839 -4.05 74.62 -9.86
N LEU A 840 -3.02 74.31 -9.07
CA LEU A 840 -2.33 75.31 -8.24
C LEU A 840 -1.60 76.34 -9.11
N LEU A 841 -0.90 75.89 -10.16
CA LEU A 841 -0.26 76.77 -11.15
C LEU A 841 -1.29 77.68 -11.83
N LEU A 842 -2.45 77.15 -12.23
CA LEU A 842 -3.54 77.92 -12.82
C LEU A 842 -4.07 78.99 -11.85
N ALA A 843 -4.30 78.63 -10.59
CA ALA A 843 -4.79 79.57 -9.58
C ALA A 843 -3.81 80.72 -9.34
N VAL A 844 -2.52 80.42 -9.18
CA VAL A 844 -1.48 81.44 -8.97
C VAL A 844 -1.31 82.31 -10.23
N GLY A 845 -1.25 81.69 -11.41
CA GLY A 845 -1.09 82.41 -12.68
C GLY A 845 -2.26 83.36 -12.97
N VAL A 846 -3.50 82.92 -12.75
CA VAL A 846 -4.70 83.74 -12.91
C VAL A 846 -4.71 84.90 -11.92
N LEU A 847 -4.30 84.67 -10.67
CA LEU A 847 -4.24 85.72 -9.65
C LEU A 847 -3.18 86.78 -9.99
N LEU A 848 -2.02 86.37 -10.51
CA LEU A 848 -0.99 87.28 -11.00
C LEU A 848 -1.45 88.10 -12.21
N VAL A 849 -2.10 87.45 -13.19
CA VAL A 849 -2.63 88.13 -14.38
C VAL A 849 -3.77 89.08 -14.00
N PHE A 850 -4.65 88.67 -13.08
CA PHE A 850 -5.70 89.52 -12.54
C PHE A 850 -5.12 90.76 -11.85
N TRP A 851 -4.10 90.57 -11.00
CA TRP A 851 -3.45 91.65 -10.28
C TRP A 851 -2.72 92.60 -11.24
N ALA A 852 -2.03 92.07 -12.25
CA ALA A 852 -1.39 92.85 -13.29
C ALA A 852 -2.42 93.68 -14.09
N GLY A 853 -3.55 93.08 -14.50
CA GLY A 853 -4.61 93.79 -15.21
C GLY A 853 -5.34 94.83 -14.35
N ALA A 854 -5.54 94.54 -13.06
CA ALA A 854 -6.14 95.49 -12.12
C ALA A 854 -5.23 96.70 -11.86
N ARG A 855 -3.90 96.51 -11.88
CA ARG A 855 -2.90 97.56 -11.63
C ARG A 855 -2.55 98.37 -12.87
N LEU A 856 -2.49 97.74 -14.04
CA LEU A 856 -2.07 98.39 -15.30
C LEU A 856 -3.23 99.06 -16.05
N GLU A 857 -4.46 98.59 -15.84
CA GLU A 857 -5.65 99.07 -16.58
C GLU A 857 -6.74 99.54 -15.62
N SER A 858 -7.58 98.61 -15.14
CA SER A 858 -8.66 98.87 -14.18
C SER A 858 -9.17 97.53 -13.61
N GLY A 859 -9.89 97.56 -12.48
CA GLY A 859 -10.42 96.35 -11.85
C GLY A 859 -11.28 95.46 -12.78
N ARG A 860 -12.01 96.06 -13.73
CA ARG A 860 -12.79 95.30 -14.74
C ARG A 860 -11.90 94.57 -15.74
N TRP A 861 -10.77 95.15 -16.12
CA TRP A 861 -9.79 94.53 -17.02
C TRP A 861 -8.95 93.46 -16.32
N GLY A 862 -8.69 93.61 -15.01
CA GLY A 862 -8.14 92.53 -14.19
C GLY A 862 -8.98 91.24 -14.28
N ILE A 863 -10.31 91.35 -14.13
CA ILE A 863 -11.22 90.20 -14.26
C ILE A 863 -11.16 89.60 -15.66
N ARG A 864 -11.24 90.42 -16.71
CA ARG A 864 -11.21 89.95 -18.10
C ARG A 864 -9.90 89.24 -18.45
N TRP A 865 -8.75 89.78 -18.04
CA TRP A 865 -7.45 89.15 -18.27
C TRP A 865 -7.30 87.84 -17.49
N GLY A 866 -7.75 87.82 -16.23
CA GLY A 866 -7.77 86.60 -15.42
C GLY A 866 -8.62 85.49 -16.05
N LEU A 867 -9.81 85.82 -16.55
CA LEU A 867 -10.69 84.86 -17.24
C LEU A 867 -10.09 84.36 -18.56
N CYS A 868 -9.48 85.23 -19.37
CA CYS A 868 -8.81 84.80 -20.60
C CYS A 868 -7.59 83.90 -20.32
N ALA A 869 -6.78 84.23 -19.30
CA ALA A 869 -5.68 83.39 -18.88
C ALA A 869 -6.18 82.02 -18.37
N LEU A 870 -7.21 82.00 -17.53
CA LEU A 870 -7.82 80.76 -17.03
C LEU A 870 -8.34 79.88 -18.18
N ALA A 871 -9.05 80.47 -19.15
CA ALA A 871 -9.55 79.76 -20.31
C ALA A 871 -8.43 79.18 -21.17
N GLY A 872 -7.36 79.95 -21.42
CA GLY A 872 -6.19 79.47 -22.15
C GLY A 872 -5.46 78.35 -21.43
N GLY A 873 -5.24 78.47 -20.12
CA GLY A 873 -4.60 77.44 -19.31
C GLY A 873 -5.41 76.14 -19.25
N LEU A 874 -6.74 76.22 -19.06
CA LEU A 874 -7.62 75.05 -19.05
C LEU A 874 -7.70 74.36 -20.41
N LEU A 875 -7.70 75.11 -21.52
CA LEU A 875 -7.73 74.54 -22.87
C LEU A 875 -6.50 73.67 -23.12
N PHE A 876 -5.31 74.20 -22.82
CA PHE A 876 -4.05 73.49 -23.02
C PHE A 876 -3.87 72.32 -22.03
N TYR A 877 -4.35 72.45 -20.79
CA TYR A 877 -4.38 71.31 -19.86
C TYR A 877 -5.31 70.20 -20.36
N ASN A 878 -6.53 70.53 -20.81
CA ASN A 878 -7.48 69.54 -21.32
C ASN A 878 -6.98 68.88 -22.60
N TYR A 879 -6.21 69.59 -23.45
CA TYR A 879 -5.56 68.99 -24.62
C TYR A 879 -4.64 67.82 -24.23
N ILE A 880 -3.91 67.97 -23.13
CA ILE A 880 -3.07 66.91 -22.55
C ILE A 880 -3.90 65.85 -21.84
N ALA A 881 -4.83 66.27 -20.97
CA ALA A 881 -5.59 65.34 -20.12
C ALA A 881 -6.51 64.40 -20.94
N LEU A 882 -6.99 64.85 -22.10
CA LEU A 882 -7.80 64.05 -23.02
C LEU A 882 -6.97 63.18 -23.98
N GLY A 883 -5.64 63.28 -23.95
CA GLY A 883 -4.76 62.47 -24.81
C GLY A 883 -4.90 62.79 -26.30
N LEU A 884 -5.12 64.06 -26.67
CA LEU A 884 -5.23 64.46 -28.07
C LEU A 884 -3.93 64.20 -28.85
N PRO A 885 -3.96 64.08 -30.20
CA PRO A 885 -2.84 63.57 -30.99
C PRO A 885 -1.51 64.26 -30.70
N GLY A 886 -0.47 63.50 -30.36
CA GLY A 886 0.87 63.99 -30.02
C GLY A 886 1.07 64.41 -28.56
N SER A 887 0.01 64.55 -27.76
CA SER A 887 0.12 64.92 -26.34
C SER A 887 0.63 63.78 -25.44
N ALA A 888 0.19 62.55 -25.69
CA ALA A 888 0.55 61.37 -24.88
C ALA A 888 2.05 61.03 -24.96
N ASP A 889 2.65 61.11 -26.16
CA ASP A 889 4.10 60.88 -26.35
C ASP A 889 4.93 62.01 -25.71
N PHE A 890 4.43 63.24 -25.78
CA PHE A 890 5.08 64.40 -25.16
C PHE A 890 5.03 64.33 -23.64
N THR A 891 3.91 63.93 -23.03
CA THR A 891 3.79 63.79 -21.58
C THR A 891 4.52 62.57 -21.05
N ALA A 892 4.55 61.47 -21.80
CA ALA A 892 5.35 60.29 -21.45
C ALA A 892 6.87 60.59 -21.44
N SER A 893 7.35 61.47 -22.31
CA SER A 893 8.76 61.87 -22.37
C SER A 893 9.14 63.01 -21.42
N SER A 894 8.22 63.94 -21.18
CA SER A 894 8.50 65.18 -20.44
C SER A 894 8.02 65.16 -18.98
N GLY A 895 7.28 64.12 -18.58
CA GLY A 895 6.71 63.96 -17.24
C GLY A 895 5.86 65.17 -16.80
N ILE A 896 5.87 65.45 -15.50
CA ILE A 896 5.16 66.61 -14.94
C ILE A 896 5.67 67.96 -15.46
N GLY A 897 6.96 68.05 -15.81
CA GLY A 897 7.55 69.27 -16.36
C GLY A 897 6.90 69.70 -17.66
N GLY A 898 6.58 68.73 -18.53
CA GLY A 898 5.85 69.00 -19.79
C GLY A 898 4.42 69.50 -19.54
N ILE A 899 3.70 68.88 -18.62
CA ILE A 899 2.31 69.25 -18.27
C ILE A 899 2.25 70.69 -17.75
N LEU A 900 3.14 71.04 -16.82
CA LEU A 900 3.20 72.38 -16.24
C LEU A 900 3.62 73.43 -17.28
N SER A 901 4.58 73.10 -18.16
CA SER A 901 5.07 74.02 -19.20
C SER A 901 3.99 74.35 -20.23
N VAL A 902 3.25 73.34 -20.69
CA VAL A 902 2.17 73.53 -21.67
C VAL A 902 0.99 74.31 -21.04
N THR A 903 0.68 74.04 -19.77
CA THR A 903 -0.35 74.80 -19.05
C THR A 903 0.07 76.25 -18.81
N ALA A 904 1.34 76.51 -18.46
CA ALA A 904 1.90 77.85 -18.33
C ALA A 904 1.88 78.60 -19.67
N PHE A 905 2.19 77.92 -20.77
CA PHE A 905 2.06 78.48 -22.11
C PHE A 905 0.61 78.87 -22.42
N GLY A 906 -0.36 78.01 -22.09
CA GLY A 906 -1.79 78.31 -22.22
C GLY A 906 -2.22 79.53 -21.42
N LEU A 907 -1.73 79.68 -20.19
CA LEU A 907 -1.95 80.87 -19.35
C LEU A 907 -1.42 82.15 -20.02
N LEU A 908 -0.20 82.12 -20.55
CA LEU A 908 0.44 83.26 -21.23
C LEU A 908 -0.28 83.60 -22.54
N ALA A 909 -0.66 82.59 -23.32
CA ALA A 909 -1.43 82.78 -24.55
C ALA A 909 -2.80 83.42 -24.25
N GLY A 910 -3.49 82.92 -23.22
CA GLY A 910 -4.76 83.48 -22.75
C GLY A 910 -4.61 84.92 -22.26
N TRP A 911 -3.55 85.23 -21.51
CA TRP A 911 -3.23 86.60 -21.11
C TRP A 911 -2.94 87.50 -22.33
N GLY A 912 -2.17 87.03 -23.31
CA GLY A 912 -1.88 87.75 -24.55
C GLY A 912 -3.14 88.10 -25.34
N VAL A 913 -4.11 87.18 -25.40
CA VAL A 913 -5.45 87.43 -25.99
C VAL A 913 -6.19 88.51 -25.19
N GLY A 914 -6.21 88.41 -23.86
CA GLY A 914 -6.82 89.43 -22.99
C GLY A 914 -6.18 90.82 -23.16
N TRP A 915 -4.87 90.86 -23.34
CA TRP A 915 -4.13 92.10 -23.58
C TRP A 915 -4.39 92.70 -24.96
N LEU A 916 -4.46 91.88 -26.02
CA LEU A 916 -4.84 92.32 -27.36
C LEU A 916 -6.29 92.82 -27.40
N TRP A 917 -7.18 92.18 -26.66
CA TRP A 917 -8.57 92.61 -26.48
C TRP A 917 -8.63 94.00 -25.82
N ALA A 918 -7.84 94.24 -24.77
CA ALA A 918 -7.73 95.55 -24.13
C ALA A 918 -7.24 96.65 -25.06
N ARG A 919 -6.28 96.35 -25.96
CA ARG A 919 -5.77 97.31 -26.94
C ARG A 919 -6.76 97.63 -28.06
N ARG A 920 -7.63 96.69 -28.43
CA ARG A 920 -8.67 96.91 -29.45
C ARG A 920 -9.82 97.76 -28.94
N GLU A 921 -10.16 97.67 -27.65
CA GLU A 921 -11.27 98.45 -27.04
C GLU A 921 -10.87 99.91 -26.72
N LYS A 922 -9.56 100.22 -26.79
CA LYS A 922 -9.00 101.59 -26.64
C LYS A 922 -8.76 102.33 -27.96
N ARG A 923 -8.95 101.66 -29.10
CA ARG A 923 -9.02 102.29 -30.43
C ARG A 923 -10.47 102.49 -30.79
#